data_AF-A0A819TTE0-F1
#
_entry.id   AF-A0A819TTE0-F1
#
_cell.length_a   1.000
_cell.length_b   1.000
_cell.length_c   1.000
_cell.angle_alpha   90.00
_cell.angle_beta   90.00
_cell.angle_gamma   90.00
#
_symmetry.space_group_name_H-M   'P 1'
#
loop_
_entity.id
_entity.type
_entity.pdbx_description
1 polymer ?
#
loop_
_entity_poly.entity_id
_entity_poly.type
_entity_poly.pdbx_seq_one_letter_code
_entity_poly.pdbx_strand_id
1 'polypeptide(L)'
;MIDKIHDYEQIDSIYIFGINNIKCEHYLKEDHEKYYKLIGIYTEHETLLKVIQENIYYLIKQSQITSLFEQDERTMKNLNSELHDFNAFRVFKYVLLKTNYDEEQEKREMLEICRNYYRGNKKELANINEFEQNYKSTNAIYWYTRPTFIYRLINKALRTEDYESLLIFRFFIIDLCKNLQLKYDDLKQHHEQFVSYHGLNLSPPEIYHLKYNIGKNIATNGFLSTSRSKDIANTFAKKGTKCLGVETVILEIHVDTTKLTTALVDIAEYSDYPEEQEVLFDLGTSFTIDNVTYDENDKIWLVKLSSVSEEVLMNDIQTLLKECRETEMNLLLGELLVRMGYYNKCRKYLENLFNLYENEYEYVAKIYELIGWSYADEKKYDQAILNYEKAFDRYLSFNQWEDASKVTNDIATCYYGKEDKVMARQYFEKAYDILKNKINLPDNHCVFGFIMKGFGILDSDNNSEIARNYYSKALEIYQNVSKTCKCNHHDDKIAQIYENIGLTYRDDGNYIQTIVYFQESEKLRKKYVTLWKERKAYTQCLIVIQGCYIRIKDKIGMNIYENKVTEFMENNLFFETSSEEQKFYLERKTRENLLIYELKLLKLLEKNQPFNYEKIIEQHLNIGKIYTKTKDYKWAREHYDKTYKICETKINSKEKQAQYLFDIGHRLLIDDKGYAFKFVNKALEIRLLILKNDDINIGFSHYAMVACYETMNMFDMAIEHLQKAANIFEKYINDEQEYQFNVKELYTDCYYYSGFNYEKKHESDKAIEYILMAANLKECFFHNTPIHYCTLAKCYRFIAIKYDQMSNYNEAITFYNKYLEKMDKHLEDEFLSLELHNHSNEILRALFSLGTIYTNKKDYNQSIHYYEKFIQSAPIDHNNLPLCYVLIGQCHMDQKYYEKAIENFKKAIVHLENISLNKQNLYAGSMMYMGIGYSELGKNYFDNAIDCTLKAIKIYEQDSRENKTELALCYLIYGDILFKKGQYVESIEIANQSLTFQVETKLNVALTYLLLGCCYYEKDDYQTAFKHTKLSMEIYKEYCPEFNDEHSANIYGVIAKCCFRLNNFDEALSYALKLQEILNKLSSKLNIKKAGSLIVLALIYSKQYQYEKSMEYRKRALDICKQLIIDGENINGIGSIFEDNGELYINENKLKKARKYYKKALKYFKQDLIEDHPKIQRIQSAIDQLSQQYCLL
;
A
#
# COMPACT_ATOMS: atom_id res chain seq x y z
N MET A 1 -59.18 -3.97 30.32
CA MET A 1 -57.91 -4.32 29.64
C MET A 1 -56.83 -3.30 29.94
N ILE A 2 -57.14 -1.99 29.85
CA ILE A 2 -56.27 -0.88 30.28
C ILE A 2 -55.76 -1.08 31.72
N ASP A 3 -56.64 -1.43 32.68
CA ASP A 3 -56.26 -1.77 34.07
C ASP A 3 -55.19 -2.86 34.22
N LYS A 4 -55.08 -3.76 33.23
CA LYS A 4 -54.13 -4.88 33.28
C LYS A 4 -52.82 -4.58 32.57
N ILE A 5 -52.78 -3.55 31.73
CA ILE A 5 -51.62 -3.25 30.88
C ILE A 5 -50.95 -1.92 31.23
N HIS A 6 -51.66 -1.01 31.88
CA HIS A 6 -51.14 0.30 32.27
C HIS A 6 -49.92 0.19 33.19
N ASP A 7 -49.93 -0.74 34.13
CA ASP A 7 -48.88 -0.88 35.16
C ASP A 7 -47.60 -1.58 34.66
N TYR A 8 -47.56 -2.11 33.43
CA TYR A 8 -46.36 -2.75 32.90
C TYR A 8 -45.29 -1.73 32.53
N GLU A 9 -44.08 -1.89 33.06
CA GLU A 9 -42.91 -1.05 32.75
C GLU A 9 -42.52 -1.10 31.27
N GLN A 10 -42.77 -2.20 30.55
CA GLN A 10 -42.44 -2.31 29.12
C GLN A 10 -43.40 -1.54 28.21
N ILE A 11 -44.50 -1.03 28.75
CA ILE A 11 -45.52 -0.30 27.99
C ILE A 11 -45.41 1.17 28.36
N ASP A 12 -45.04 2.00 27.38
CA ASP A 12 -44.87 3.45 27.57
C ASP A 12 -46.16 4.24 27.30
N SER A 13 -46.78 4.01 26.14
CA SER A 13 -47.93 4.77 25.66
C SER A 13 -49.06 3.83 25.17
N ILE A 14 -50.30 4.18 25.48
CA ILE A 14 -51.53 3.43 25.15
C ILE A 14 -52.45 4.34 24.32
N TYR A 15 -52.91 3.84 23.17
CA TYR A 15 -53.86 4.52 22.29
C TYR A 15 -55.10 3.66 22.10
N ILE A 16 -56.29 4.26 22.10
CA ILE A 16 -57.55 3.55 21.84
C ILE A 16 -58.13 4.04 20.53
N PHE A 17 -58.44 3.12 19.62
CA PHE A 17 -59.06 3.41 18.33
C PHE A 17 -60.41 2.70 18.22
N GLY A 18 -61.50 3.44 17.98
CA GLY A 18 -62.85 2.86 17.94
C GLY A 18 -63.95 3.83 17.51
N ILE A 19 -65.06 3.26 17.01
CA ILE A 19 -66.17 3.99 16.35
C ILE A 19 -67.19 4.57 17.36
N ASN A 20 -67.18 4.15 18.63
CA ASN A 20 -68.13 4.63 19.63
C ASN A 20 -67.47 4.80 21.02
N ASN A 21 -66.88 5.97 21.25
CA ASN A 21 -65.93 6.23 22.34
C ASN A 21 -66.55 6.73 23.65
N ILE A 22 -67.87 6.86 23.72
CA ILE A 22 -68.60 7.43 24.87
C ILE A 22 -68.33 6.64 26.16
N LYS A 23 -68.11 5.32 26.08
CA LYS A 23 -67.78 4.50 27.26
C LYS A 23 -66.33 4.62 27.74
N CYS A 24 -65.41 5.12 26.91
CA CYS A 24 -63.99 5.22 27.26
C CYS A 24 -63.55 6.66 27.59
N GLU A 25 -64.35 7.68 27.27
CA GLU A 25 -64.04 9.08 27.59
C GLU A 25 -63.85 9.37 29.09
N HIS A 26 -64.51 8.62 29.98
CA HIS A 26 -64.35 8.80 31.43
C HIS A 26 -62.90 8.55 31.90
N TYR A 27 -62.15 7.66 31.21
CA TYR A 27 -60.73 7.42 31.49
C TYR A 27 -59.82 8.61 31.17
N LEU A 28 -60.23 9.50 30.25
CA LEU A 28 -59.50 10.72 29.92
C LEU A 28 -59.95 11.94 30.75
N LYS A 29 -61.19 11.95 31.25
CA LYS A 29 -61.77 13.14 31.91
C LYS A 29 -61.81 13.06 33.44
N GLU A 30 -62.13 11.89 34.02
CA GLU A 30 -62.33 11.74 35.48
C GLU A 30 -61.20 10.94 36.17
N ASP A 31 -60.54 10.02 35.44
CA ASP A 31 -59.49 9.12 35.97
C ASP A 31 -58.09 9.37 35.35
N HIS A 32 -57.83 10.55 34.78
CA HIS A 32 -56.59 10.84 34.04
C HIS A 32 -55.31 10.65 34.90
N GLU A 33 -55.40 10.85 36.22
CA GLU A 33 -54.28 10.62 37.14
C GLU A 33 -53.91 9.14 37.30
N LYS A 34 -54.89 8.24 37.12
CA LYS A 34 -54.77 6.78 37.30
C LYS A 34 -54.32 6.07 36.03
N TYR A 35 -54.66 6.57 34.83
CA TYR A 35 -54.28 5.96 33.55
C TYR A 35 -53.37 6.88 32.71
N TYR A 36 -52.29 7.37 33.31
CA TYR A 36 -51.41 8.41 32.72
C TYR A 36 -50.71 8.02 31.41
N LYS A 37 -50.65 6.72 31.06
CA LYS A 37 -50.09 6.22 29.80
C LYS A 37 -51.11 6.21 28.66
N LEU A 38 -52.40 6.45 28.95
CA LEU A 38 -53.42 6.57 27.92
C LEU A 38 -53.33 7.94 27.24
N ILE A 39 -52.75 7.98 26.04
CA ILE A 39 -52.45 9.22 25.32
C ILE A 39 -53.71 9.85 24.71
N GLY A 40 -54.65 9.02 24.25
CA GLY A 40 -55.88 9.52 23.63
C GLY A 40 -56.77 8.42 23.07
N ILE A 41 -58.00 8.81 22.75
CA ILE A 41 -58.99 7.96 22.11
C ILE A 41 -59.35 8.60 20.77
N TYR A 42 -59.18 7.84 19.70
CA TYR A 42 -59.27 8.33 18.34
C TYR A 42 -60.36 7.60 17.56
N THR A 43 -61.12 8.35 16.77
CA THR A 43 -62.15 7.82 15.85
C THR A 43 -61.64 7.77 14.41
N GLU A 44 -60.62 8.58 14.09
CA GLU A 44 -60.06 8.70 12.74
C GLU A 44 -58.61 8.22 12.69
N HIS A 45 -58.28 7.53 11.60
CA HIS A 45 -57.01 6.83 11.45
C HIS A 45 -55.83 7.78 11.21
N GLU A 46 -56.05 8.88 10.47
CA GLU A 46 -54.98 9.85 10.16
C GLU A 46 -54.52 10.63 11.40
N THR A 47 -55.45 11.05 12.25
CA THR A 47 -55.13 11.74 13.51
C THR A 47 -54.43 10.83 14.50
N LEU A 48 -54.85 9.56 14.61
CA LEU A 48 -54.14 8.56 15.41
C LEU A 48 -52.70 8.36 14.93
N LEU A 49 -52.50 8.15 13.63
CA LEU A 49 -51.17 7.94 13.04
C LEU A 49 -50.25 9.13 13.28
N LYS A 50 -50.75 10.36 13.11
CA LYS A 50 -49.98 11.58 13.34
C LYS A 50 -49.49 11.67 14.79
N VAL A 51 -50.36 11.39 15.76
CA VAL A 51 -50.00 11.47 17.19
C VAL A 51 -49.11 10.31 17.63
N ILE A 52 -49.24 9.13 17.03
CA ILE A 52 -48.29 8.02 17.25
C ILE A 52 -46.91 8.39 16.71
N GLN A 53 -46.83 8.96 15.50
CA GLN A 53 -45.55 9.37 14.91
C GLN A 53 -44.88 10.49 15.73
N GLU A 54 -45.65 11.47 16.21
CA GLU A 54 -45.15 12.52 17.10
C GLU A 54 -44.64 11.93 18.42
N ASN A 55 -45.37 11.03 19.07
CA ASN A 55 -44.89 10.39 20.32
C ASN A 55 -43.67 9.52 20.12
N ILE A 56 -43.62 8.71 19.06
CA ILE A 56 -42.43 7.92 18.73
C ILE A 56 -41.22 8.83 18.55
N TYR A 57 -41.40 9.97 17.86
CA TYR A 57 -40.35 10.97 17.70
C TYR A 57 -39.87 11.54 19.05
N TYR A 58 -40.78 11.89 19.97
CA TYR A 58 -40.40 12.38 21.31
C TYR A 58 -39.76 11.31 22.19
N LEU A 59 -40.23 10.06 22.15
CA LEU A 59 -39.69 8.93 22.91
C LEU A 59 -38.28 8.55 22.46
N ILE A 60 -38.05 8.52 21.15
CA ILE A 60 -36.70 8.34 20.58
C ILE A 60 -35.78 9.46 21.07
N LYS A 61 -36.26 10.72 21.06
CA LYS A 61 -35.50 11.87 21.57
C LYS A 61 -35.20 11.81 23.08
N GLN A 62 -36.04 11.17 23.89
CA GLN A 62 -35.83 11.03 25.34
C GLN A 62 -34.86 9.88 25.71
N SER A 63 -34.74 8.86 24.87
CA SER A 63 -33.89 7.67 25.11
C SER A 63 -32.38 7.88 24.89
N GLN A 64 -31.98 8.97 24.23
CA GLN A 64 -30.59 9.31 23.90
C GLN A 64 -30.02 10.31 24.94
N ILE A 65 -29.49 9.83 26.06
CA ILE A 65 -28.88 10.71 27.10
C ILE A 65 -27.40 10.43 27.39
N THR A 66 -26.80 9.35 26.87
CA THR A 66 -25.38 9.06 27.16
C THR A 66 -24.70 8.36 25.99
N SER A 67 -24.32 9.11 24.97
CA SER A 67 -23.35 8.69 23.95
C SER A 67 -22.51 9.92 23.62
N LEU A 68 -21.18 9.81 23.69
CA LEU A 68 -20.30 10.94 23.44
C LEU A 68 -20.11 11.24 21.94
N PHE A 69 -20.39 10.27 21.04
CA PHE A 69 -20.34 10.46 19.58
C PHE A 69 -21.33 9.54 18.82
N GLU A 70 -22.64 9.73 19.02
CA GLU A 70 -23.54 9.61 17.86
C GLU A 70 -23.45 10.90 17.04
N GLN A 71 -23.70 10.85 15.73
CA GLN A 71 -23.48 11.99 14.81
C GLN A 71 -24.21 13.28 15.18
N ASP A 72 -25.16 13.22 16.11
CA ASP A 72 -25.97 14.35 16.54
C ASP A 72 -25.65 14.87 17.96
N GLU A 73 -24.68 14.34 18.74
CA GLU A 73 -24.31 14.91 20.06
C GLU A 73 -22.76 14.97 20.24
N ARG A 74 -22.14 16.16 20.27
CA ARG A 74 -20.69 16.40 20.44
C ARG A 74 -20.36 17.28 21.65
N THR A 75 -19.48 16.85 22.54
CA THR A 75 -19.08 17.64 23.74
C THR A 75 -17.87 18.54 23.53
N MET A 76 -16.94 18.18 22.63
CA MET A 76 -15.72 18.95 22.34
C MET A 76 -15.48 19.06 20.83
N LYS A 77 -14.94 20.19 20.39
CA LYS A 77 -14.47 20.48 19.03
C LYS A 77 -12.96 20.42 18.94
N ASN A 78 -12.42 19.88 17.85
CA ASN A 78 -11.00 19.98 17.54
C ASN A 78 -10.75 21.31 16.83
N LEU A 79 -10.15 22.30 17.50
CA LEU A 79 -9.94 23.63 16.95
C LEU A 79 -8.97 23.66 15.77
N ASN A 80 -8.18 22.61 15.54
CA ASN A 80 -7.33 22.58 14.35
C ASN A 80 -8.10 22.13 13.10
N SER A 81 -9.13 21.29 13.26
CA SER A 81 -9.97 20.78 12.16
C SER A 81 -11.40 21.31 12.14
N GLU A 82 -11.80 22.09 13.15
CA GLU A 82 -13.16 22.61 13.38
C GLU A 82 -13.10 24.02 13.98
N LEU A 83 -11.97 24.75 13.77
CA LEU A 83 -11.79 26.17 14.17
C LEU A 83 -13.00 27.04 13.78
N HIS A 84 -13.68 26.57 12.77
CA HIS A 84 -14.62 27.22 11.91
C HIS A 84 -16.04 27.13 12.44
N ASP A 85 -16.50 25.93 12.77
CA ASP A 85 -17.74 25.70 13.50
C ASP A 85 -17.63 26.28 14.92
N PHE A 86 -16.41 26.32 15.46
CA PHE A 86 -16.11 27.03 16.70
C PHE A 86 -16.24 28.56 16.54
N ASN A 87 -15.63 29.16 15.51
CA ASN A 87 -15.75 30.59 15.25
C ASN A 87 -17.19 31.01 14.92
N ALA A 88 -17.91 30.21 14.12
CA ALA A 88 -19.33 30.41 13.84
C ALA A 88 -20.17 30.37 15.13
N PHE A 89 -19.92 29.39 16.00
CA PHE A 89 -20.57 29.30 17.31
C PHE A 89 -20.22 30.49 18.22
N ARG A 90 -19.00 31.04 18.17
CA ARG A 90 -18.62 32.26 18.90
C ARG A 90 -19.31 33.51 18.38
N VAL A 91 -19.44 33.65 17.05
CA VAL A 91 -20.23 34.73 16.43
C VAL A 91 -21.70 34.60 16.83
N PHE A 92 -22.24 33.38 16.80
CA PHE A 92 -23.59 33.09 17.28
C PHE A 92 -23.76 33.49 18.75
N LYS A 93 -22.86 33.06 19.65
CA LYS A 93 -22.86 33.46 21.08
C LYS A 93 -22.79 34.97 21.25
N TYR A 94 -21.94 35.65 20.48
CA TYR A 94 -21.82 37.11 20.54
C TYR A 94 -23.12 37.81 20.17
N VAL A 95 -23.76 37.39 19.09
CA VAL A 95 -25.05 37.94 18.65
C VAL A 95 -26.13 37.62 19.69
N LEU A 96 -26.19 36.38 20.19
CA LEU A 96 -27.13 35.95 21.22
C LEU A 96 -27.05 36.83 22.47
N LEU A 97 -25.85 37.13 22.97
CA LEU A 97 -25.64 37.96 24.16
C LEU A 97 -26.00 39.44 23.97
N LYS A 98 -26.04 39.93 22.72
CA LYS A 98 -26.37 41.32 22.37
C LYS A 98 -27.78 41.52 21.83
N THR A 99 -28.53 40.44 21.66
CA THR A 99 -29.90 40.47 21.17
C THR A 99 -30.83 40.98 22.27
N ASN A 100 -31.71 41.93 21.95
CA ASN A 100 -32.75 42.40 22.87
C ASN A 100 -33.97 41.47 22.77
N TYR A 101 -34.55 41.05 23.90
CA TYR A 101 -35.73 40.18 23.94
C TYR A 101 -36.61 40.50 25.17
N ASP A 102 -37.87 40.07 25.12
CA ASP A 102 -38.82 40.15 26.24
C ASP A 102 -38.68 38.91 27.15
N GLU A 103 -38.12 39.10 28.35
CA GLU A 103 -37.82 38.01 29.30
C GLU A 103 -39.07 37.21 29.70
N GLU A 104 -40.21 37.87 29.90
CA GLU A 104 -41.44 37.23 30.38
C GLU A 104 -42.16 36.46 29.26
N GLN A 105 -42.07 36.94 28.02
CA GLN A 105 -42.61 36.22 26.87
C GLN A 105 -41.78 34.96 26.57
N GLU A 106 -40.45 35.10 26.50
CA GLU A 106 -39.54 33.99 26.19
C GLU A 106 -39.54 32.90 27.26
N LYS A 107 -39.58 33.29 28.54
CA LYS A 107 -39.72 32.33 29.64
C LYS A 107 -41.01 31.50 29.49
N ARG A 108 -42.13 32.13 29.15
CA ARG A 108 -43.41 31.42 28.96
C ARG A 108 -43.38 30.45 27.79
N GLU A 109 -42.86 30.88 26.63
CA GLU A 109 -42.74 30.03 25.45
C GLU A 109 -41.83 28.82 25.70
N MET A 110 -40.67 29.03 26.33
CA MET A 110 -39.76 27.94 26.70
C MET A 110 -40.42 26.94 27.66
N LEU A 111 -41.19 27.40 28.66
CA LEU A 111 -41.87 26.52 29.61
C LEU A 111 -42.99 25.72 28.94
N GLU A 112 -43.75 26.31 28.04
CA GLU A 112 -44.80 25.61 27.28
C GLU A 112 -44.21 24.48 26.42
N ILE A 113 -43.11 24.76 25.72
CA ILE A 113 -42.39 23.76 24.94
C ILE A 113 -41.84 22.64 25.85
N CYS A 114 -41.28 22.98 27.01
CA CYS A 114 -40.78 21.99 27.97
C CYS A 114 -41.90 21.12 28.57
N ARG A 115 -43.08 21.69 28.86
CA ARG A 115 -44.26 20.95 29.34
C ARG A 115 -44.76 19.95 28.30
N ASN A 116 -44.78 20.37 27.04
CA ASN A 116 -45.12 19.48 25.92
C ASN A 116 -44.07 18.37 25.74
N TYR A 117 -42.78 18.69 25.88
CA TYR A 117 -41.70 17.71 25.77
C TYR A 117 -41.72 16.65 26.87
N TYR A 118 -42.03 17.02 28.12
CA TYR A 118 -42.10 16.11 29.27
C TYR A 118 -43.54 15.66 29.62
N ARG A 119 -44.44 15.67 28.64
CA ARG A 119 -45.83 15.25 28.84
C ARG A 119 -45.88 13.82 29.41
N GLY A 120 -46.56 13.65 30.54
CA GLY A 120 -46.65 12.35 31.25
C GLY A 120 -45.56 12.09 32.30
N ASN A 121 -44.47 12.87 32.33
CA ASN A 121 -43.42 12.74 33.35
C ASN A 121 -43.74 13.63 34.57
N LYS A 122 -44.44 13.06 35.56
CA LYS A 122 -44.89 13.79 36.78
C LYS A 122 -43.73 14.49 37.51
N LYS A 123 -42.53 13.89 37.50
CA LYS A 123 -41.35 14.44 38.19
C LYS A 123 -40.83 15.70 37.48
N GLU A 124 -40.66 15.65 36.16
CA GLU A 124 -40.15 16.81 35.42
C GLU A 124 -41.20 17.92 35.28
N LEU A 125 -42.49 17.59 35.19
CA LEU A 125 -43.56 18.60 35.22
C LEU A 125 -43.61 19.36 36.55
N ALA A 126 -43.35 18.68 37.68
CA ALA A 126 -43.20 19.35 38.98
C ALA A 126 -41.97 20.28 39.01
N ASN A 127 -40.83 19.83 38.48
CA ASN A 127 -39.62 20.66 38.35
C ASN A 127 -39.87 21.91 37.49
N ILE A 128 -40.65 21.79 36.40
CA ILE A 128 -41.01 22.92 35.53
C ILE A 128 -41.86 23.94 36.27
N ASN A 129 -42.84 23.49 37.06
CA ASN A 129 -43.68 24.39 37.86
C ASN A 129 -42.88 25.09 38.98
N GLU A 130 -41.95 24.37 39.61
CA GLU A 130 -41.05 24.94 40.61
C GLU A 130 -40.15 26.03 39.99
N PHE A 131 -39.61 25.77 38.80
CA PHE A 131 -38.81 26.74 38.06
C PHE A 131 -39.62 27.98 37.69
N GLU A 132 -40.86 27.83 37.19
CA GLU A 132 -41.71 28.95 36.81
C GLU A 132 -41.93 29.93 37.97
N GLN A 133 -42.16 29.40 39.17
CA GLN A 133 -42.45 30.18 40.39
C GLN A 133 -41.21 30.78 41.06
N ASN A 134 -40.08 30.07 41.05
CA ASN A 134 -38.93 30.40 41.91
C ASN A 134 -37.66 30.87 41.15
N TYR A 135 -37.64 30.81 39.82
CA TYR A 135 -36.50 31.28 39.02
C TYR A 135 -36.33 32.80 39.09
N LYS A 136 -35.08 33.25 39.25
CA LYS A 136 -34.64 34.65 39.12
C LYS A 136 -33.34 34.71 38.31
N SER A 137 -33.14 35.74 37.50
CA SER A 137 -31.90 35.86 36.71
C SER A 137 -30.62 35.75 37.55
N THR A 138 -30.61 36.22 38.80
CA THR A 138 -29.45 36.14 39.71
C THR A 138 -29.13 34.74 40.25
N ASN A 139 -30.06 33.76 40.15
CA ASN A 139 -29.86 32.38 40.61
C ASN A 139 -29.77 31.37 39.46
N ALA A 140 -29.43 31.81 38.25
CA ALA A 140 -29.28 30.95 37.07
C ALA A 140 -28.28 29.79 37.27
N ILE A 141 -27.14 30.03 37.94
CA ILE A 141 -26.13 28.99 38.22
C ILE A 141 -26.70 27.86 39.10
N TYR A 142 -27.50 28.21 40.11
CA TYR A 142 -28.17 27.24 40.98
C TYR A 142 -29.11 26.34 40.16
N TRP A 143 -29.95 26.92 39.31
CA TRP A 143 -30.87 26.15 38.46
C TRP A 143 -30.18 25.29 37.40
N TYR A 144 -29.02 25.74 36.90
CA TYR A 144 -28.23 24.97 35.95
C TYR A 144 -27.57 23.74 36.59
N THR A 145 -27.10 23.83 37.83
CA THR A 145 -26.43 22.70 38.52
C THR A 145 -27.39 21.65 39.06
N ARG A 146 -28.69 21.94 39.13
CA ARG A 146 -29.71 20.95 39.52
C ARG A 146 -29.95 19.91 38.41
N PRO A 147 -30.20 18.64 38.75
CA PRO A 147 -30.46 17.57 37.77
C PRO A 147 -31.89 17.62 37.20
N THR A 148 -32.34 18.80 36.75
CA THR A 148 -33.67 19.08 36.19
C THR A 148 -33.65 19.15 34.66
N PHE A 149 -34.82 19.42 34.06
CA PHE A 149 -34.97 19.63 32.62
C PHE A 149 -34.03 20.70 32.03
N ILE A 150 -33.71 21.77 32.77
CA ILE A 150 -32.86 22.88 32.29
C ILE A 150 -31.47 22.36 31.94
N TYR A 151 -30.77 21.74 32.89
CA TYR A 151 -29.45 21.15 32.67
C TYR A 151 -29.47 20.16 31.51
N ARG A 152 -30.47 19.28 31.44
CA ARG A 152 -30.52 18.22 30.43
C ARG A 152 -30.78 18.76 29.03
N LEU A 153 -31.79 19.62 28.85
CA LEU A 153 -32.17 20.11 27.55
C LEU A 153 -31.17 21.12 26.98
N ILE A 154 -30.59 21.98 27.82
CA ILE A 154 -29.54 22.92 27.40
C ILE A 154 -28.28 22.17 27.01
N ASN A 155 -27.79 21.24 27.84
CA ASN A 155 -26.60 20.46 27.47
C ASN A 155 -26.84 19.60 26.24
N LYS A 156 -28.04 19.05 26.07
CA LYS A 156 -28.42 18.35 24.85
C LYS A 156 -28.33 19.29 23.64
N ALA A 157 -29.00 20.45 23.70
CA ALA A 157 -29.02 21.42 22.61
C ALA A 157 -27.62 21.94 22.25
N LEU A 158 -26.76 22.16 23.26
CA LEU A 158 -25.36 22.58 23.07
C LEU A 158 -24.53 21.47 22.43
N ARG A 159 -24.70 20.22 22.87
CA ARG A 159 -24.00 19.06 22.28
C ARG A 159 -24.46 18.79 20.86
N THR A 160 -25.76 18.94 20.59
CA THR A 160 -26.36 18.67 19.28
C THR A 160 -26.27 19.84 18.32
N GLU A 161 -25.71 20.97 18.76
CA GLU A 161 -25.74 22.25 18.05
C GLU A 161 -27.15 22.57 17.53
N ASP A 162 -28.16 22.23 18.34
CA ASP A 162 -29.53 22.51 17.97
C ASP A 162 -29.85 23.97 18.27
N TYR A 163 -29.43 24.84 17.34
CA TYR A 163 -29.64 26.28 17.42
C TYR A 163 -31.12 26.65 17.65
N GLU A 164 -32.09 25.83 17.21
CA GLU A 164 -33.52 26.04 17.48
C GLU A 164 -33.80 25.90 18.98
N SER A 165 -33.34 24.82 19.59
CA SER A 165 -33.42 24.64 21.05
C SER A 165 -32.59 25.67 21.80
N LEU A 166 -31.38 26.03 21.35
CA LEU A 166 -30.57 27.08 21.98
C LEU A 166 -31.26 28.45 21.94
N LEU A 167 -32.03 28.74 20.89
CA LEU A 167 -32.85 29.94 20.81
C LEU A 167 -34.04 29.87 21.76
N ILE A 168 -34.69 28.71 21.91
CA ILE A 168 -35.77 28.53 22.91
C ILE A 168 -35.22 28.75 24.33
N PHE A 169 -34.02 28.25 24.63
CA PHE A 169 -33.37 28.43 25.93
C PHE A 169 -32.58 29.76 26.05
N ARG A 170 -32.69 30.68 25.09
CA ARG A 170 -31.79 31.84 25.00
C ARG A 170 -31.82 32.74 26.22
N PHE A 171 -32.99 32.99 26.80
CA PHE A 171 -33.07 33.86 27.98
C PHE A 171 -32.23 33.30 29.14
N PHE A 172 -32.37 31.99 29.42
CA PHE A 172 -31.63 31.34 30.49
C PHE A 172 -30.13 31.25 30.19
N ILE A 173 -29.76 30.94 28.94
CA ILE A 173 -28.35 30.90 28.52
C ILE A 173 -27.70 32.28 28.68
N ILE A 174 -28.40 33.36 28.32
CA ILE A 174 -27.92 34.73 28.46
C ILE A 174 -27.74 35.09 29.93
N ASP A 175 -28.72 34.78 30.79
CA ASP A 175 -28.61 34.99 32.23
C ASP A 175 -27.44 34.21 32.83
N LEU A 176 -27.29 32.93 32.48
CA LEU A 176 -26.21 32.09 32.97
C LEU A 176 -24.84 32.65 32.58
N CYS A 177 -24.64 32.98 31.30
CA CYS A 177 -23.39 33.59 30.83
C CYS A 177 -23.11 34.94 31.49
N LYS A 178 -24.11 35.81 31.67
CA LYS A 178 -23.95 37.10 32.36
C LYS A 178 -23.55 36.91 33.82
N ASN A 179 -24.18 35.97 34.54
CA ASN A 179 -23.84 35.69 35.94
C ASN A 179 -22.42 35.11 36.09
N LEU A 180 -22.00 34.23 35.17
CA LEU A 180 -20.62 33.71 35.14
C LEU A 180 -19.62 34.83 34.86
N GLN A 181 -19.90 35.71 33.89
CA GLN A 181 -19.03 36.82 33.55
C GLN A 181 -18.87 37.82 34.69
N LEU A 182 -19.98 38.22 35.33
CA LEU A 182 -19.95 39.15 36.46
C LEU A 182 -19.10 38.62 37.62
N LYS A 183 -19.33 37.36 38.01
CA LYS A 183 -18.56 36.71 39.09
C LYS A 183 -17.09 36.49 38.72
N TYR A 184 -16.80 36.22 37.45
CA TYR A 184 -15.44 36.10 36.96
C TYR A 184 -14.69 37.44 37.00
N ASP A 185 -15.34 38.54 36.61
CA ASP A 185 -14.74 39.88 36.64
C ASP A 185 -14.44 40.34 38.08
N ASP A 186 -15.27 39.94 39.05
CA ASP A 186 -15.01 40.16 40.49
C ASP A 186 -13.78 39.37 40.98
N LEU A 187 -13.52 38.18 40.42
CA LEU A 187 -12.41 37.28 40.80
C LEU A 187 -11.09 37.55 40.05
N LYS A 188 -11.14 38.24 38.90
CA LYS A 188 -10.00 38.48 37.99
C LYS A 188 -8.83 39.25 38.60
N GLN A 189 -9.00 39.81 39.80
CA GLN A 189 -7.96 40.51 40.54
C GLN A 189 -6.95 39.55 41.20
N HIS A 190 -7.21 38.23 41.26
CA HIS A 190 -6.34 37.24 41.85
C HIS A 190 -5.86 36.26 40.77
N HIS A 191 -4.57 36.28 40.46
CA HIS A 191 -3.97 35.37 39.48
C HIS A 191 -3.89 33.99 40.12
N GLU A 192 -4.62 33.01 39.57
CA GLU A 192 -4.71 31.67 40.13
C GLU A 192 -4.37 30.62 39.06
N GLN A 193 -3.49 29.70 39.42
CA GLN A 193 -3.21 28.49 38.64
C GLN A 193 -3.66 27.29 39.47
N PHE A 194 -4.50 26.44 38.87
CA PHE A 194 -5.02 25.27 39.56
C PHE A 194 -5.33 24.13 38.59
N VAL A 195 -5.53 22.93 39.13
CA VAL A 195 -5.90 21.75 38.36
C VAL A 195 -7.36 21.41 38.66
N SER A 196 -8.13 21.11 37.62
CA SER A 196 -9.50 20.64 37.74
C SER A 196 -9.69 19.32 36.98
N TYR A 197 -10.63 18.51 37.43
CA TYR A 197 -10.84 17.15 36.96
C TYR A 197 -12.26 16.95 36.44
N HIS A 198 -12.41 16.24 35.33
CA HIS A 198 -13.70 15.84 34.77
C HIS A 198 -13.71 14.35 34.42
N GLY A 199 -14.68 13.61 34.94
CA GLY A 199 -14.83 12.17 34.69
C GLY A 199 -15.92 11.88 33.66
N LEU A 200 -15.59 11.10 32.63
CA LEU A 200 -16.50 10.73 31.53
C LEU A 200 -16.20 9.33 30.98
N ASN A 201 -17.04 8.82 30.06
CA ASN A 201 -16.81 7.53 29.37
C ASN A 201 -16.80 7.75 27.87
N LEU A 202 -15.70 7.39 27.20
CA LEU A 202 -15.47 7.61 25.77
C LEU A 202 -15.44 6.30 24.99
N SER A 203 -15.92 6.29 23.75
CA SER A 203 -15.74 5.14 22.84
C SER A 203 -14.27 5.01 22.36
N PRO A 204 -13.82 3.81 21.93
CA PRO A 204 -12.45 3.65 21.45
C PRO A 204 -12.05 4.61 20.30
N PRO A 205 -12.88 4.85 19.27
CA PRO A 205 -12.57 5.80 18.18
C PRO A 205 -12.25 7.23 18.65
N GLU A 206 -12.95 7.73 19.66
CA GLU A 206 -12.79 9.09 20.18
C GLU A 206 -11.59 9.20 21.14
N ILE A 207 -11.20 8.12 21.82
CA ILE A 207 -9.89 8.03 22.49
C ILE A 207 -8.74 8.03 21.46
N TYR A 208 -8.89 7.30 20.35
CA TYR A 208 -7.93 7.37 19.24
C TYR A 208 -7.85 8.77 18.64
N HIS A 209 -8.98 9.48 18.53
CA HIS A 209 -9.02 10.85 18.05
C HIS A 209 -8.28 11.81 19.00
N LEU A 210 -8.42 11.67 20.32
CA LEU A 210 -7.65 12.44 21.29
C LEU A 210 -6.15 12.16 21.17
N LYS A 211 -5.74 10.89 21.00
CA LYS A 211 -4.33 10.51 20.80
C LYS A 211 -3.72 11.09 19.53
N TYR A 212 -4.47 11.11 18.43
CA TYR A 212 -4.01 11.67 17.15
C TYR A 212 -3.82 13.19 17.19
N ASN A 213 -4.49 13.85 18.14
CA ASN A 213 -4.52 15.31 18.26
C ASN A 213 -3.73 15.81 19.48
N ILE A 214 -2.78 15.03 20.01
CA ILE A 214 -1.81 15.51 21.01
C ILE A 214 -1.03 16.71 20.42
N GLY A 215 -0.91 17.77 21.21
CA GLY A 215 -0.35 19.06 20.83
C GLY A 215 -1.30 19.99 20.07
N LYS A 216 -2.55 19.57 19.81
CA LYS A 216 -3.57 20.37 19.13
C LYS A 216 -4.57 20.97 20.14
N ASN A 217 -5.28 22.02 19.71
CA ASN A 217 -6.26 22.71 20.53
C ASN A 217 -7.65 22.10 20.37
N ILE A 218 -8.41 22.04 21.44
CA ILE A 218 -9.82 21.65 21.50
C ILE A 218 -10.64 22.72 22.22
N ALA A 219 -11.94 22.76 21.98
CA ALA A 219 -12.86 23.62 22.73
C ALA A 219 -14.12 22.90 23.16
N THR A 220 -14.77 23.39 24.21
CA THR A 220 -16.03 22.82 24.70
C THR A 220 -17.21 23.33 23.88
N ASN A 221 -18.12 22.42 23.51
CA ASN A 221 -19.38 22.78 22.82
C ASN A 221 -20.47 23.26 23.78
N GLY A 222 -20.33 22.96 25.07
CA GLY A 222 -21.23 23.41 26.13
C GLY A 222 -20.47 23.91 27.35
N PHE A 223 -21.21 24.22 28.41
CA PHE A 223 -20.60 24.57 29.68
C PHE A 223 -19.90 23.33 30.24
N LEU A 224 -18.62 23.45 30.55
CA LEU A 224 -17.85 22.34 31.10
C LEU A 224 -17.85 22.46 32.61
N SER A 225 -18.52 21.50 33.26
CA SER A 225 -18.54 21.34 34.71
C SER A 225 -17.41 20.40 35.12
N THR A 226 -16.53 20.85 36.00
CA THR A 226 -15.39 20.08 36.51
C THR A 226 -15.32 20.18 38.03
N SER A 227 -14.53 19.34 38.68
CA SER A 227 -14.34 19.37 40.13
C SER A 227 -12.89 19.65 40.48
N ARG A 228 -12.64 20.39 41.56
CA ARG A 228 -11.28 20.48 42.14
C ARG A 228 -10.81 19.16 42.79
N SER A 229 -11.72 18.22 43.03
CA SER A 229 -11.43 16.92 43.61
C SER A 229 -11.36 15.80 42.56
N LYS A 230 -10.22 15.12 42.48
CA LYS A 230 -10.02 13.96 41.60
C LYS A 230 -10.92 12.77 41.99
N ASP A 231 -11.22 12.60 43.28
CA ASP A 231 -12.05 11.49 43.77
C ASP A 231 -13.51 11.61 43.33
N ILE A 232 -14.00 12.85 43.23
CA ILE A 232 -15.34 13.15 42.73
C ILE A 232 -15.42 12.84 41.24
N ALA A 233 -14.44 13.29 40.44
CA ALA A 233 -14.33 12.94 39.03
C ALA A 233 -14.25 11.42 38.79
N ASN A 234 -13.48 10.69 39.60
CA ASN A 234 -13.41 9.22 39.59
C ASN A 234 -14.78 8.56 39.80
N THR A 235 -15.57 9.10 40.73
CA THR A 235 -16.90 8.58 41.06
C THR A 235 -17.88 8.78 39.89
N PHE A 236 -17.83 9.94 39.22
CA PHE A 236 -18.61 10.20 38.02
C PHE A 236 -18.22 9.31 36.84
N ALA A 237 -16.93 9.12 36.61
CA ALA A 237 -16.42 8.27 35.52
C ALA A 237 -16.88 6.81 35.68
N LYS A 238 -16.84 6.28 36.92
CA LYS A 238 -17.21 4.88 37.24
C LYS A 238 -18.72 4.61 37.21
N LYS A 239 -19.58 5.63 37.44
CA LYS A 239 -21.06 5.48 37.42
C LYS A 239 -21.64 5.10 36.04
N GLY A 240 -20.94 5.39 34.93
CA GLY A 240 -21.42 5.15 33.55
C GLY A 240 -21.07 3.81 32.91
N THR A 241 -20.41 2.89 33.63
CA THR A 241 -19.82 1.63 33.11
C THR A 241 -20.80 0.50 32.77
N LYS A 242 -22.13 0.76 32.74
CA LYS A 242 -23.15 -0.26 32.42
C LYS A 242 -23.41 -0.47 30.93
N CYS A 243 -22.86 0.37 30.05
CA CYS A 243 -22.97 0.23 28.59
C CYS A 243 -21.78 -0.56 28.00
N LEU A 244 -22.06 -1.57 27.17
CA LEU A 244 -21.06 -2.31 26.40
C LEU A 244 -20.46 -1.41 25.31
N GLY A 245 -19.13 -1.23 25.30
CA GLY A 245 -18.39 -0.58 24.20
C GLY A 245 -17.80 0.81 24.46
N VAL A 246 -17.75 1.29 25.71
CA VAL A 246 -17.12 2.56 26.11
C VAL A 246 -16.08 2.34 27.22
N GLU A 247 -15.06 3.21 27.28
CA GLU A 247 -13.95 3.16 28.22
C GLU A 247 -13.96 4.38 29.15
N THR A 248 -13.50 4.21 30.38
CA THR A 248 -13.52 5.26 31.40
C THR A 248 -12.35 6.22 31.23
N VAL A 249 -12.63 7.53 31.26
CA VAL A 249 -11.66 8.60 30.98
C VAL A 249 -11.75 9.71 32.04
N ILE A 250 -10.60 10.25 32.42
CA ILE A 250 -10.46 11.43 33.28
C ILE A 250 -9.70 12.51 32.52
N LEU A 251 -10.32 13.69 32.41
CA LEU A 251 -9.65 14.90 31.97
C LEU A 251 -9.00 15.58 33.19
N GLU A 252 -7.69 15.81 33.12
CA GLU A 252 -6.91 16.60 34.08
C GLU A 252 -6.57 17.92 33.41
N ILE A 253 -7.23 19.00 33.82
CA ILE A 253 -7.18 20.31 33.18
C ILE A 253 -6.33 21.26 34.01
N HIS A 254 -5.20 21.68 33.45
CA HIS A 254 -4.27 22.66 34.01
C HIS A 254 -4.73 24.07 33.60
N VAL A 255 -5.35 24.77 34.56
CA VAL A 255 -6.00 26.05 34.35
C VAL A 255 -5.04 27.19 34.69
N ASP A 256 -4.89 28.13 33.75
CA ASP A 256 -4.20 29.41 33.94
C ASP A 256 -5.15 30.55 33.56
N THR A 257 -5.67 31.27 34.57
CA THR A 257 -6.68 32.31 34.37
C THR A 257 -6.18 33.49 33.53
N THR A 258 -4.85 33.66 33.40
CA THR A 258 -4.26 34.75 32.58
C THR A 258 -4.33 34.49 31.08
N LYS A 259 -4.43 33.21 30.68
CA LYS A 259 -4.41 32.81 29.26
C LYS A 259 -5.81 32.72 28.66
N LEU A 260 -6.82 32.44 29.48
CA LEU A 260 -8.19 32.21 29.04
C LEU A 260 -8.94 33.51 28.71
N THR A 261 -9.67 33.50 27.59
CA THR A 261 -10.54 34.61 27.15
C THR A 261 -11.98 34.47 27.62
N THR A 262 -12.40 33.27 28.02
CA THR A 262 -13.75 32.94 28.51
C THR A 262 -13.80 32.94 30.04
N ALA A 263 -14.95 33.28 30.62
CA ALA A 263 -15.16 33.23 32.07
C ALA A 263 -15.09 31.79 32.61
N LEU A 264 -14.52 31.65 33.82
CA LEU A 264 -14.59 30.42 34.60
C LEU A 264 -14.82 30.79 36.07
N VAL A 265 -15.70 30.08 36.75
CA VAL A 265 -16.08 30.42 38.13
C VAL A 265 -16.07 29.16 38.98
N ASP A 266 -15.47 29.24 40.16
CA ASP A 266 -15.68 28.24 41.21
C ASP A 266 -17.08 28.46 41.78
N ILE A 267 -17.97 27.51 41.52
CA ILE A 267 -19.40 27.64 41.82
C ILE A 267 -19.83 26.82 43.03
N ALA A 268 -18.89 26.34 43.86
CA ALA A 268 -19.22 25.60 45.07
C ALA A 268 -20.28 26.32 45.94
N GLU A 269 -20.14 27.64 46.12
CA GLU A 269 -21.08 28.46 46.91
C GLU A 269 -22.43 28.77 46.20
N TYR A 270 -22.52 28.51 44.90
CA TYR A 270 -23.68 28.84 44.06
C TYR A 270 -24.39 27.61 43.47
N SER A 271 -23.82 26.42 43.64
CA SER A 271 -24.31 25.15 43.12
C SER A 271 -25.31 24.48 44.08
N ASP A 272 -26.12 23.56 43.57
CA ASP A 272 -26.97 22.68 44.39
C ASP A 272 -26.15 21.63 45.17
N TYR A 273 -24.88 21.42 44.80
CA TYR A 273 -23.97 20.45 45.42
C TYR A 273 -22.62 21.09 45.81
N PRO A 274 -22.57 21.90 46.89
CA PRO A 274 -21.33 22.57 47.32
C PRO A 274 -20.16 21.63 47.62
N GLU A 275 -20.46 20.39 48.04
CA GLU A 275 -19.47 19.36 48.33
C GLU A 275 -18.70 18.88 47.07
N GLU A 276 -19.23 19.13 45.88
CA GLU A 276 -18.61 18.72 44.61
C GLU A 276 -17.43 19.61 44.19
N GLN A 277 -17.20 20.74 44.88
CA GLN A 277 -16.14 21.72 44.55
C GLN A 277 -16.13 22.05 43.06
N GLU A 278 -17.32 22.33 42.54
CA GLU A 278 -17.58 22.45 41.11
C GLU A 278 -16.99 23.75 40.55
N VAL A 279 -16.25 23.65 39.45
CA VAL A 279 -15.77 24.75 38.64
C VAL A 279 -16.50 24.69 37.30
N LEU A 280 -17.14 25.80 36.93
CA LEU A 280 -17.92 25.88 35.69
C LEU A 280 -17.21 26.79 34.69
N PHE A 281 -16.85 26.22 33.54
CA PHE A 281 -16.31 26.95 32.40
C PHE A 281 -17.43 27.41 31.47
N ASP A 282 -17.33 28.65 30.99
CA ASP A 282 -18.27 29.25 30.05
C ASP A 282 -18.19 28.60 28.65
N LEU A 283 -19.19 28.88 27.81
CA LEU A 283 -19.30 28.33 26.46
C LEU A 283 -18.09 28.70 25.61
N GLY A 284 -17.47 27.70 25.00
CA GLY A 284 -16.38 27.86 24.05
C GLY A 284 -15.00 28.09 24.69
N THR A 285 -14.77 27.58 25.90
CA THR A 285 -13.43 27.54 26.49
C THR A 285 -12.53 26.58 25.73
N SER A 286 -11.30 27.01 25.45
CA SER A 286 -10.31 26.28 24.65
C SER A 286 -9.16 25.74 25.49
N PHE A 287 -8.71 24.53 25.17
CA PHE A 287 -7.60 23.82 25.82
C PHE A 287 -6.66 23.17 24.80
N THR A 288 -5.38 23.01 25.10
CA THR A 288 -4.44 22.18 24.33
C THR A 288 -4.42 20.77 24.91
N ILE A 289 -4.41 19.74 24.05
CA ILE A 289 -4.20 18.35 24.49
C ILE A 289 -2.71 18.13 24.71
N ASP A 290 -2.29 18.03 25.97
CA ASP A 290 -0.87 17.84 26.30
C ASP A 290 -0.46 16.37 26.16
N ASN A 291 -1.31 15.45 26.64
CA ASN A 291 -1.01 14.03 26.65
C ASN A 291 -2.27 13.15 26.83
N VAL A 292 -2.21 11.91 26.32
CA VAL A 292 -3.25 10.88 26.51
C VAL A 292 -2.58 9.57 26.90
N THR A 293 -2.80 9.13 28.14
CA THR A 293 -2.15 7.95 28.74
C THR A 293 -3.18 6.97 29.30
N TYR A 294 -2.85 5.67 29.32
CA TYR A 294 -3.68 4.65 29.94
C TYR A 294 -3.07 4.19 31.26
N ASP A 295 -3.87 4.15 32.32
CA ASP A 295 -3.49 3.52 33.58
C ASP A 295 -4.03 2.09 33.61
N GLU A 296 -3.11 1.11 33.51
CA GLU A 296 -3.46 -0.31 33.53
C GLU A 296 -4.01 -0.78 34.89
N ASN A 297 -3.64 -0.12 35.99
CA ASN A 297 -4.04 -0.53 37.33
C ASN A 297 -5.51 -0.20 37.61
N ASP A 298 -5.91 1.02 37.25
CA ASP A 298 -7.27 1.51 37.47
C ASP A 298 -8.19 1.31 36.25
N LYS A 299 -7.63 0.88 35.11
CA LYS A 299 -8.32 0.74 33.80
C LYS A 299 -8.98 2.04 33.32
N ILE A 300 -8.27 3.16 33.49
CA ILE A 300 -8.76 4.51 33.17
C ILE A 300 -7.80 5.19 32.21
N TRP A 301 -8.33 5.90 31.21
CA TRP A 301 -7.54 6.83 30.39
C TRP A 301 -7.41 8.17 31.09
N LEU A 302 -6.19 8.68 31.19
CA LEU A 302 -5.88 10.02 31.68
C LEU A 302 -5.52 10.92 30.50
N VAL A 303 -6.30 11.98 30.30
CA VAL A 303 -6.10 13.02 29.28
C VAL A 303 -5.69 14.31 29.97
N LYS A 304 -4.50 14.82 29.68
CA LYS A 304 -3.98 16.08 30.24
C LYS A 304 -4.23 17.22 29.28
N LEU A 305 -4.83 18.29 29.79
CA LEU A 305 -5.20 19.48 29.04
C LEU A 305 -4.60 20.74 29.68
N SER A 306 -4.22 21.74 28.87
CA SER A 306 -3.71 23.03 29.35
C SER A 306 -4.42 24.23 28.71
N SER A 307 -4.44 25.38 29.39
CA SER A 307 -5.13 26.60 28.93
C SER A 307 -4.43 27.29 27.74
N VAL A 308 -5.21 27.77 26.76
CA VAL A 308 -4.74 28.42 25.51
C VAL A 308 -4.85 29.95 25.58
N SER A 309 -3.86 30.68 25.03
CA SER A 309 -3.89 32.16 24.84
C SER A 309 -4.45 32.52 23.45
N GLU A 310 -5.50 33.35 23.38
CA GLU A 310 -6.26 33.61 22.13
C GLU A 310 -6.32 35.10 21.68
N GLU A 311 -5.19 35.77 21.49
CA GLU A 311 -5.18 37.17 21.01
C GLU A 311 -5.55 37.36 19.52
N VAL A 312 -5.24 36.38 18.65
CA VAL A 312 -5.35 36.52 17.18
C VAL A 312 -6.81 36.45 16.68
N LEU A 313 -7.68 35.74 17.40
CA LEU A 313 -9.00 35.30 16.92
C LEU A 313 -10.11 36.36 17.07
N MET A 314 -9.96 37.30 18.00
CA MET A 314 -10.92 38.40 18.21
C MET A 314 -10.93 39.41 17.05
N ASN A 315 -9.82 39.53 16.31
CA ASN A 315 -9.73 40.42 15.14
C ASN A 315 -10.61 39.94 13.97
N ASP A 316 -10.77 38.62 13.79
CA ASP A 316 -11.56 38.05 12.69
C ASP A 316 -13.07 38.26 12.93
N ILE A 317 -13.53 38.05 14.16
CA ILE A 317 -14.92 38.33 14.57
C ILE A 317 -15.21 39.83 14.45
N GLN A 318 -14.27 40.70 14.86
CA GLN A 318 -14.42 42.15 14.69
C GLN A 318 -14.44 42.60 13.23
N THR A 319 -13.77 41.88 12.33
CA THR A 319 -13.80 42.14 10.88
C THR A 319 -15.12 41.71 10.26
N LEU A 320 -15.64 40.54 10.63
CA LEU A 320 -16.95 40.06 10.19
C LEU A 320 -18.09 40.96 10.69
N LEU A 321 -18.01 41.40 11.94
CA LEU A 321 -18.94 42.37 12.53
C LEU A 321 -18.81 43.78 11.94
N LYS A 322 -17.68 44.14 11.32
CA LYS A 322 -17.50 45.42 10.61
C LYS A 322 -18.25 45.43 9.28
N GLU A 323 -18.37 44.29 8.60
CA GLU A 323 -19.12 44.15 7.34
C GLU A 323 -20.64 44.17 7.55
N CYS A 324 -21.11 43.68 8.70
CA CYS A 324 -22.53 43.54 9.02
C CYS A 324 -23.18 44.81 9.64
N ARG A 325 -22.45 45.93 9.71
CA ARG A 325 -22.76 47.11 10.56
C ARG A 325 -24.07 47.85 10.27
N GLU A 326 -24.77 47.51 9.19
CA GLU A 326 -25.98 48.23 8.75
C GLU A 326 -27.29 47.51 9.07
N THR A 327 -27.25 46.36 9.78
CA THR A 327 -28.45 45.57 10.12
C THR A 327 -28.76 45.57 11.62
N GLU A 328 -30.05 45.56 11.95
CA GLU A 328 -30.56 45.35 13.31
C GLU A 328 -30.13 43.95 13.81
N MET A 329 -29.84 43.81 15.11
CA MET A 329 -29.16 42.63 15.69
C MET A 329 -29.98 41.33 15.55
N ASN A 330 -31.32 41.39 15.58
CA ASN A 330 -32.18 40.24 15.35
C ASN A 330 -32.15 39.78 13.88
N LEU A 331 -32.10 40.70 12.92
CA LEU A 331 -32.00 40.38 11.49
C LEU A 331 -30.61 39.82 11.12
N LEU A 332 -29.56 40.29 11.79
CA LEU A 332 -28.20 39.79 11.63
C LEU A 332 -28.09 38.29 11.94
N LEU A 333 -28.79 37.81 12.96
CA LEU A 333 -28.85 36.38 13.26
C LEU A 333 -29.47 35.59 12.10
N GLY A 334 -30.53 36.10 11.48
CA GLY A 334 -31.16 35.50 10.31
C GLY A 334 -30.20 35.38 9.14
N GLU A 335 -29.46 36.44 8.82
CA GLU A 335 -28.43 36.44 7.77
C GLU A 335 -27.30 35.44 8.07
N LEU A 336 -26.82 35.40 9.31
CA LEU A 336 -25.78 34.45 9.73
C LEU A 336 -26.25 32.99 9.56
N LEU A 337 -27.50 32.68 9.90
CA LEU A 337 -28.06 31.34 9.70
C LEU A 337 -28.09 30.93 8.23
N VAL A 338 -28.39 31.86 7.31
CA VAL A 338 -28.31 31.58 5.85
C VAL A 338 -26.86 31.33 5.43
N ARG A 339 -25.91 32.16 5.86
CA ARG A 339 -24.47 32.00 5.52
C ARG A 339 -23.86 30.72 6.11
N MET A 340 -24.39 30.24 7.23
CA MET A 340 -24.04 28.95 7.84
C MET A 340 -24.71 27.74 7.16
N GLY A 341 -25.68 27.96 6.26
CA GLY A 341 -26.39 26.88 5.53
C GLY A 341 -27.62 26.32 6.26
N TYR A 342 -28.06 26.92 7.37
CA TYR A 342 -29.21 26.47 8.16
C TYR A 342 -30.54 27.02 7.63
N TYR A 343 -30.85 26.77 6.36
CA TYR A 343 -31.93 27.44 5.62
C TYR A 343 -33.33 27.24 6.25
N ASN A 344 -33.71 26.01 6.62
CA ASN A 344 -35.00 25.75 7.27
C ASN A 344 -35.15 26.44 8.63
N LYS A 345 -34.08 26.44 9.43
CA LYS A 345 -34.07 27.05 10.76
C LYS A 345 -34.10 28.58 10.66
N CYS A 346 -33.34 29.14 9.72
CA CYS A 346 -33.39 30.57 9.37
C CYS A 346 -34.81 31.01 9.04
N ARG A 347 -35.52 30.29 8.16
CA ARG A 347 -36.88 30.65 7.76
C ARG A 347 -37.86 30.66 8.93
N LYS A 348 -37.87 29.62 9.77
CA LYS A 348 -38.71 29.60 10.98
C LYS A 348 -38.42 30.79 11.90
N TYR A 349 -37.15 31.10 12.12
CA TYR A 349 -36.73 32.23 12.96
C TYR A 349 -37.21 33.57 12.35
N LEU A 350 -37.04 33.75 11.05
CA LEU A 350 -37.48 34.94 10.33
C LEU A 350 -39.01 35.07 10.26
N GLU A 351 -39.74 33.96 10.17
CA GLU A 351 -41.21 33.90 10.27
C GLU A 351 -41.71 34.32 11.66
N ASN A 352 -40.99 33.96 12.73
CA ASN A 352 -41.33 34.42 14.08
C ASN A 352 -41.04 35.93 14.26
N LEU A 353 -39.91 36.42 13.74
CA LEU A 353 -39.58 37.85 13.74
C LEU A 353 -40.56 38.69 12.92
N PHE A 354 -41.15 38.12 11.87
CA PHE A 354 -42.13 38.79 11.03
C PHE A 354 -43.32 39.32 11.86
N ASN A 355 -43.78 38.54 12.84
CA ASN A 355 -44.90 38.93 13.72
C ASN A 355 -44.55 40.07 14.68
N LEU A 356 -43.27 40.21 15.05
CA LEU A 356 -42.78 41.28 15.93
C LEU A 356 -42.61 42.61 15.17
N TYR A 357 -42.20 42.54 13.91
CA TYR A 357 -41.92 43.71 13.06
C TYR A 357 -43.03 44.04 12.07
N GLU A 358 -44.25 43.53 12.24
CA GLU A 358 -45.34 43.64 11.27
C GLU A 358 -45.61 45.09 10.80
N ASN A 359 -45.34 46.07 11.66
CA ASN A 359 -45.52 47.51 11.40
C ASN A 359 -44.25 48.24 10.89
N GLU A 360 -43.10 47.58 10.86
CA GLU A 360 -41.80 48.16 10.51
C GLU A 360 -41.39 47.74 9.09
N TYR A 361 -41.89 48.50 8.11
CA TYR A 361 -41.80 48.18 6.67
C TYR A 361 -40.40 47.86 6.16
N GLU A 362 -39.36 48.48 6.72
CA GLU A 362 -37.95 48.25 6.37
C GLU A 362 -37.48 46.85 6.77
N TYR A 363 -37.77 46.41 8.00
CA TYR A 363 -37.38 45.10 8.49
C TYR A 363 -38.19 43.97 7.85
N VAL A 364 -39.48 44.21 7.58
CA VAL A 364 -40.32 43.25 6.84
C VAL A 364 -39.79 43.01 5.43
N ALA A 365 -39.35 44.06 4.72
CA ALA A 365 -38.73 43.91 3.40
C ALA A 365 -37.45 43.07 3.48
N LYS A 366 -36.61 43.32 4.49
CA LYS A 366 -35.36 42.58 4.71
C LYS A 366 -35.61 41.11 5.10
N ILE A 367 -36.65 40.82 5.87
CA ILE A 367 -37.07 39.45 6.21
C ILE A 367 -37.42 38.67 4.93
N TYR A 368 -38.23 39.27 4.03
CA TYR A 368 -38.57 38.63 2.77
C TYR A 368 -37.35 38.41 1.87
N GLU A 369 -36.40 39.35 1.83
CA GLU A 369 -35.13 39.19 1.11
C GLU A 369 -34.32 37.99 1.63
N LEU A 370 -34.16 37.88 2.96
CA LEU A 370 -33.41 36.78 3.58
C LEU A 370 -34.10 35.42 3.40
N ILE A 371 -35.44 35.37 3.47
CA ILE A 371 -36.21 34.15 3.16
C ILE A 371 -36.01 33.78 1.68
N GLY A 372 -36.08 34.75 0.76
CA GLY A 372 -35.81 34.54 -0.66
C GLY A 372 -34.42 33.96 -0.89
N TRP A 373 -33.40 34.53 -0.25
CA TRP A 373 -32.02 34.03 -0.30
C TRP A 373 -31.90 32.60 0.22
N SER A 374 -32.54 32.28 1.35
CA SER A 374 -32.54 30.92 1.88
C SER A 374 -33.09 29.87 0.89
N TYR A 375 -34.12 30.22 0.11
CA TYR A 375 -34.69 29.34 -0.90
C TYR A 375 -33.83 29.26 -2.18
N ALA A 376 -33.21 30.37 -2.58
CA ALA A 376 -32.33 30.42 -3.75
C ALA A 376 -31.10 29.51 -3.58
N ASP A 377 -30.47 29.52 -2.40
CA ASP A 377 -29.31 28.66 -2.11
C ASP A 377 -29.70 27.16 -2.02
N GLU A 378 -30.94 26.83 -1.64
CA GLU A 378 -31.51 25.47 -1.74
C GLU A 378 -31.96 25.09 -3.17
N LYS A 379 -31.75 25.97 -4.17
CA LYS A 379 -32.23 25.82 -5.57
C LYS A 379 -33.75 25.72 -5.72
N LYS A 380 -34.51 26.17 -4.72
CA LYS A 380 -35.97 26.26 -4.74
C LYS A 380 -36.38 27.61 -5.34
N TYR A 381 -36.10 27.76 -6.64
CA TYR A 381 -36.16 29.06 -7.32
C TYR A 381 -37.56 29.68 -7.33
N ASP A 382 -38.63 28.89 -7.42
CA ASP A 382 -40.01 29.42 -7.44
C ASP A 382 -40.37 30.09 -6.11
N GLN A 383 -40.05 29.44 -4.98
CA GLN A 383 -40.26 30.01 -3.65
C GLN A 383 -39.34 31.22 -3.40
N ALA A 384 -38.13 31.20 -3.94
CA ALA A 384 -37.21 32.32 -3.85
C ALA A 384 -37.76 33.56 -4.56
N ILE A 385 -38.16 33.42 -5.82
CA ILE A 385 -38.71 34.50 -6.65
C ILE A 385 -39.95 35.11 -5.97
N LEU A 386 -40.87 34.30 -5.47
CA LEU A 386 -42.07 34.79 -4.77
C LEU A 386 -41.74 35.69 -3.56
N ASN A 387 -40.74 35.31 -2.76
CA ASN A 387 -40.36 36.09 -1.59
C ASN A 387 -39.55 37.34 -1.98
N TYR A 388 -38.71 37.25 -3.01
CA TYR A 388 -38.04 38.42 -3.56
C TYR A 388 -39.00 39.44 -4.18
N GLU A 389 -40.06 39.00 -4.86
CA GLU A 389 -41.10 39.92 -5.37
C GLU A 389 -41.82 40.65 -4.23
N LYS A 390 -42.13 39.96 -3.13
CA LYS A 390 -42.67 40.59 -1.92
C LYS A 390 -41.71 41.62 -1.31
N ALA A 391 -40.41 41.30 -1.25
CA ALA A 391 -39.40 42.23 -0.78
C ALA A 391 -39.31 43.47 -1.70
N PHE A 392 -39.32 43.25 -3.02
CA PHE A 392 -39.29 44.31 -4.03
C PHE A 392 -40.46 45.29 -3.88
N ASP A 393 -41.70 44.79 -3.78
CA ASP A 393 -42.89 45.64 -3.62
C ASP A 393 -42.83 46.49 -2.35
N ARG A 394 -42.27 45.93 -1.27
CA ARG A 394 -42.06 46.67 -0.02
C ARG A 394 -40.98 47.73 -0.16
N TYR A 395 -39.81 47.41 -0.71
CA TYR A 395 -38.75 48.40 -0.96
C TYR A 395 -39.21 49.56 -1.85
N LEU A 396 -40.09 49.29 -2.83
CA LEU A 396 -40.72 50.34 -3.63
C LEU A 396 -41.63 51.26 -2.80
N SER A 397 -42.40 50.71 -1.86
CA SER A 397 -43.40 51.46 -1.09
C SER A 397 -42.79 52.57 -0.20
N PHE A 398 -41.51 52.47 0.17
CA PHE A 398 -40.79 53.47 0.97
C PHE A 398 -39.54 54.03 0.27
N ASN A 399 -39.47 53.94 -1.06
CA ASN A 399 -38.44 54.55 -1.91
C ASN A 399 -37.00 54.05 -1.68
N GLN A 400 -36.80 52.81 -1.24
CA GLN A 400 -35.47 52.19 -1.21
C GLN A 400 -35.14 51.50 -2.54
N TRP A 401 -34.89 52.35 -3.53
CA TRP A 401 -34.64 51.94 -4.92
C TRP A 401 -33.35 51.13 -5.10
N GLU A 402 -32.35 51.33 -4.24
CA GLU A 402 -31.10 50.57 -4.30
C GLU A 402 -31.34 49.09 -3.96
N ASP A 403 -32.00 48.82 -2.84
CA ASP A 403 -32.29 47.45 -2.40
C ASP A 403 -33.36 46.79 -3.29
N ALA A 404 -34.32 47.57 -3.80
CA ALA A 404 -35.24 47.09 -4.84
C ALA A 404 -34.48 46.61 -6.10
N SER A 405 -33.44 47.31 -6.52
CA SER A 405 -32.60 46.90 -7.66
C SER A 405 -31.79 45.63 -7.36
N LYS A 406 -31.21 45.52 -6.16
CA LYS A 406 -30.49 44.30 -5.71
C LYS A 406 -31.39 43.07 -5.75
N VAL A 407 -32.58 43.16 -5.16
CA VAL A 407 -33.56 42.06 -5.15
C VAL A 407 -34.02 41.71 -6.58
N THR A 408 -34.18 42.72 -7.45
CA THR A 408 -34.51 42.47 -8.88
C THR A 408 -33.42 41.69 -9.60
N ASN A 409 -32.14 41.96 -9.28
CA ASN A 409 -31.02 41.18 -9.79
C ASN A 409 -31.00 39.73 -9.24
N ASP A 410 -31.39 39.53 -7.98
CA ASP A 410 -31.47 38.18 -7.39
C ASP A 410 -32.59 37.35 -8.03
N ILE A 411 -33.72 38.00 -8.36
CA ILE A 411 -34.80 37.39 -9.17
C ILE A 411 -34.26 36.97 -10.55
N ALA A 412 -33.52 37.84 -11.22
CA ALA A 412 -32.90 37.52 -12.52
C ALA A 412 -31.96 36.31 -12.43
N THR A 413 -31.18 36.21 -11.34
CA THR A 413 -30.29 35.07 -11.08
C THR A 413 -31.07 33.78 -10.84
N CYS A 414 -32.22 33.84 -10.15
CA CYS A 414 -33.11 32.68 -9.98
C CYS A 414 -33.70 32.20 -11.31
N TYR A 415 -34.14 33.11 -12.19
CA TYR A 415 -34.61 32.74 -13.54
C TYR A 415 -33.50 32.13 -14.40
N TYR A 416 -32.27 32.64 -14.29
CA TYR A 416 -31.11 32.00 -14.92
C TYR A 416 -30.87 30.58 -14.40
N GLY A 417 -30.98 30.36 -13.08
CA GLY A 417 -30.89 29.03 -12.46
C GLY A 417 -32.02 28.05 -12.87
N LYS A 418 -33.17 28.57 -13.32
CA LYS A 418 -34.26 27.79 -13.94
C LYS A 418 -34.06 27.54 -15.44
N GLU A 419 -32.93 27.95 -16.01
CA GLU A 419 -32.63 27.93 -17.45
C GLU A 419 -33.51 28.86 -18.31
N ASP A 420 -34.30 29.76 -17.71
CA ASP A 420 -35.09 30.77 -18.42
C ASP A 420 -34.28 32.05 -18.67
N LYS A 421 -33.45 31.99 -19.71
CA LYS A 421 -32.55 33.09 -20.10
C LYS A 421 -33.28 34.35 -20.56
N VAL A 422 -34.51 34.22 -21.06
CA VAL A 422 -35.30 35.37 -21.56
C VAL A 422 -35.78 36.22 -20.39
N MET A 423 -36.41 35.58 -19.41
CA MET A 423 -36.86 36.26 -18.20
C MET A 423 -35.67 36.80 -17.40
N ALA A 424 -34.57 36.04 -17.29
CA ALA A 424 -33.36 36.51 -16.63
C ALA A 424 -32.84 37.83 -17.24
N ARG A 425 -32.78 37.94 -18.57
CA ARG A 425 -32.36 39.17 -19.25
C ARG A 425 -33.26 40.35 -18.92
N GLN A 426 -34.57 40.16 -19.00
CA GLN A 426 -35.55 41.23 -18.75
C GLN A 426 -35.42 41.78 -17.32
N TYR A 427 -35.23 40.90 -16.33
CA TYR A 427 -35.05 41.33 -14.94
C TYR A 427 -33.68 41.98 -14.69
N PHE A 428 -32.59 41.55 -15.36
CA PHE A 428 -31.31 42.28 -15.29
C PHE A 428 -31.41 43.70 -15.88
N GLU A 429 -32.08 43.85 -17.02
CA GLU A 429 -32.36 45.17 -17.64
C GLU A 429 -33.23 46.04 -16.74
N LYS A 430 -34.28 45.46 -16.14
CA LYS A 430 -35.13 46.15 -15.16
C LYS A 430 -34.33 46.62 -13.94
N ALA A 431 -33.43 45.80 -13.41
CA ALA A 431 -32.57 46.18 -12.28
C ALA A 431 -31.65 47.35 -12.66
N TYR A 432 -31.08 47.35 -13.87
CA TYR A 432 -30.23 48.42 -14.39
C TYR A 432 -30.99 49.74 -14.59
N ASP A 433 -32.20 49.67 -15.16
CA ASP A 433 -33.05 50.83 -15.41
C ASP A 433 -33.52 51.50 -14.12
N ILE A 434 -33.78 50.74 -13.06
CA ILE A 434 -34.12 51.29 -11.74
C ILE A 434 -32.97 52.21 -11.26
N LEU A 435 -31.72 51.74 -11.32
CA LEU A 435 -30.58 52.54 -10.85
C LEU A 435 -30.33 53.78 -11.73
N LYS A 436 -30.38 53.60 -13.05
CA LYS A 436 -30.03 54.64 -14.02
C LYS A 436 -31.09 55.72 -14.13
N ASN A 437 -32.36 55.33 -14.23
CA ASN A 437 -33.44 56.26 -14.57
C ASN A 437 -34.23 56.77 -13.36
N LYS A 438 -34.22 56.06 -12.22
CA LYS A 438 -34.94 56.48 -10.99
C LYS A 438 -34.05 57.10 -9.92
N ILE A 439 -32.83 56.59 -9.73
CA ILE A 439 -31.91 57.07 -8.68
C ILE A 439 -30.86 58.05 -9.24
N ASN A 440 -30.58 57.98 -10.56
CA ASN A 440 -29.57 58.81 -11.24
C ASN A 440 -28.18 58.69 -10.58
N LEU A 441 -27.82 57.46 -10.19
CA LEU A 441 -26.53 57.16 -9.57
C LEU A 441 -25.39 57.24 -10.59
N PRO A 442 -24.18 57.65 -10.18
CA PRO A 442 -23.02 57.64 -11.07
C PRO A 442 -22.69 56.22 -11.52
N ASP A 443 -22.23 56.07 -12.76
CA ASP A 443 -21.93 54.76 -13.39
C ASP A 443 -20.88 53.92 -12.62
N ASN A 444 -20.15 54.54 -11.70
CA ASN A 444 -19.19 53.88 -10.82
C ASN A 444 -19.82 53.36 -9.50
N HIS A 445 -21.14 53.40 -9.31
CA HIS A 445 -21.77 52.91 -8.09
C HIS A 445 -21.66 51.38 -7.94
N CYS A 446 -21.44 50.89 -6.72
CA CYS A 446 -21.14 49.46 -6.46
C CYS A 446 -22.24 48.48 -6.90
N VAL A 447 -23.50 48.92 -6.98
CA VAL A 447 -24.63 48.09 -7.43
C VAL A 447 -24.61 47.87 -8.94
N PHE A 448 -24.08 48.82 -9.73
CA PHE A 448 -23.86 48.58 -11.16
C PHE A 448 -22.88 47.44 -11.40
N GLY A 449 -21.86 47.29 -10.55
CA GLY A 449 -20.94 46.14 -10.62
C GLY A 449 -21.64 44.79 -10.44
N PHE A 450 -22.70 44.74 -9.61
CA PHE A 450 -23.45 43.50 -9.34
C PHE A 450 -24.28 43.08 -10.56
N ILE A 451 -24.92 44.06 -11.20
CA ILE A 451 -25.73 43.85 -12.40
C ILE A 451 -24.86 43.52 -13.61
N MET A 452 -23.71 44.18 -13.79
CA MET A 452 -22.76 43.87 -14.87
C MET A 452 -22.22 42.44 -14.74
N LYS A 453 -22.00 41.94 -13.50
CA LYS A 453 -21.69 40.52 -13.26
C LYS A 453 -22.82 39.61 -13.74
N GLY A 454 -24.08 39.97 -13.47
CA GLY A 454 -25.27 39.24 -13.92
C GLY A 454 -25.35 39.11 -15.44
N PHE A 455 -25.16 40.21 -16.17
CA PHE A 455 -25.09 40.20 -17.64
C PHE A 455 -23.96 39.31 -18.17
N GLY A 456 -22.78 39.35 -17.53
CA GLY A 456 -21.68 38.47 -17.90
C GLY A 456 -22.01 36.99 -17.75
N ILE A 457 -22.71 36.59 -16.67
CA ILE A 457 -23.15 35.20 -16.45
C ILE A 457 -24.13 34.78 -17.56
N LEU A 458 -25.09 35.64 -17.88
CA LEU A 458 -26.11 35.35 -18.90
C LEU A 458 -25.51 35.15 -20.31
N ASP A 459 -24.49 35.94 -20.67
CA ASP A 459 -23.87 35.93 -22.01
C ASP A 459 -22.71 34.93 -22.15
N SER A 460 -22.28 34.30 -21.05
CA SER A 460 -21.15 33.35 -21.03
C SER A 460 -21.33 32.15 -21.96
N ASP A 461 -22.55 31.62 -22.08
CA ASP A 461 -22.86 30.47 -22.93
C ASP A 461 -22.89 30.79 -24.44
N ASN A 462 -23.06 32.06 -24.81
CA ASN A 462 -23.25 32.49 -26.20
C ASN A 462 -21.98 33.14 -26.78
N ASN A 463 -21.27 33.94 -25.97
CA ASN A 463 -20.07 34.64 -26.41
C ASN A 463 -19.14 34.98 -25.22
N SER A 464 -18.08 34.18 -25.05
CA SER A 464 -17.05 34.35 -24.01
C SER A 464 -16.38 35.73 -24.01
N GLU A 465 -16.27 36.42 -25.15
CA GLU A 465 -15.65 37.75 -25.25
C GLU A 465 -16.57 38.85 -24.69
N ILE A 466 -17.86 38.78 -25.02
CA ILE A 466 -18.87 39.71 -24.50
C ILE A 466 -18.99 39.55 -22.98
N ALA A 467 -19.05 38.30 -22.49
CA ALA A 467 -19.09 38.00 -21.06
C ALA A 467 -17.88 38.58 -20.30
N ARG A 468 -16.66 38.40 -20.85
CA ARG A 468 -15.43 38.98 -20.28
C ARG A 468 -15.43 40.50 -20.26
N ASN A 469 -16.02 41.17 -21.25
CA ASN A 469 -16.16 42.62 -21.25
C ASN A 469 -17.06 43.10 -20.10
N TYR A 470 -18.20 42.44 -19.89
CA TYR A 470 -19.08 42.72 -18.76
C TYR A 470 -18.40 42.48 -17.40
N TYR A 471 -17.67 41.37 -17.25
CA TYR A 471 -16.90 41.10 -16.03
C TYR A 471 -15.78 42.11 -15.80
N SER A 472 -15.08 42.55 -16.86
CA SER A 472 -14.01 43.55 -16.76
C SER A 472 -14.56 44.90 -16.29
N LYS A 473 -15.73 45.32 -16.80
CA LYS A 473 -16.43 46.51 -16.31
C LYS A 473 -16.87 46.38 -14.85
N ALA A 474 -17.40 45.23 -14.46
CA ALA A 474 -17.76 44.96 -13.06
C ALA A 474 -16.53 45.04 -12.13
N LEU A 475 -15.39 44.49 -12.57
CA LEU A 475 -14.13 44.52 -11.84
C LEU A 475 -13.62 45.96 -11.65
N GLU A 476 -13.63 46.76 -12.72
CA GLU A 476 -13.21 48.17 -12.70
C GLU A 476 -14.07 48.99 -11.71
N ILE A 477 -15.39 48.77 -11.71
CA ILE A 477 -16.31 49.43 -10.77
C ILE A 477 -15.89 49.09 -9.33
N TYR A 478 -15.75 47.82 -8.97
CA TYR A 478 -15.43 47.44 -7.59
C TYR A 478 -14.03 47.87 -7.14
N GLN A 479 -13.04 47.90 -8.04
CA GLN A 479 -11.67 48.36 -7.74
C GLN A 479 -11.57 49.89 -7.59
N ASN A 480 -12.44 50.65 -8.24
CA ASN A 480 -12.46 52.12 -8.16
C ASN A 480 -13.33 52.62 -7.00
N VAL A 481 -14.43 51.92 -6.67
CA VAL A 481 -15.28 52.21 -5.51
C VAL A 481 -14.52 52.07 -4.19
N SER A 482 -13.64 51.07 -4.07
CA SER A 482 -12.86 50.82 -2.84
C SER A 482 -11.95 51.99 -2.43
N LYS A 483 -11.69 52.94 -3.34
CA LYS A 483 -10.89 54.15 -3.08
C LYS A 483 -11.72 55.36 -2.63
N THR A 484 -13.04 55.32 -2.75
CA THR A 484 -13.93 56.50 -2.61
C THR A 484 -15.14 56.31 -1.68
N CYS A 485 -15.55 55.06 -1.39
CA CYS A 485 -16.66 54.75 -0.47
C CYS A 485 -16.18 54.47 0.97
N LYS A 486 -17.04 54.74 1.99
CA LYS A 486 -16.84 54.27 3.38
C LYS A 486 -17.06 52.76 3.56
N CYS A 487 -17.56 52.07 2.52
CA CYS A 487 -17.79 50.64 2.46
C CYS A 487 -16.48 49.92 2.08
N ASN A 488 -15.64 49.64 3.08
CA ASN A 488 -14.22 49.28 2.88
C ASN A 488 -13.93 47.85 2.37
N HIS A 489 -14.92 46.98 2.11
CA HIS A 489 -14.63 45.61 1.64
C HIS A 489 -15.56 45.11 0.53
N HIS A 490 -14.98 44.87 -0.65
CA HIS A 490 -15.61 44.21 -1.80
C HIS A 490 -14.82 42.98 -2.26
N ASP A 491 -13.90 42.48 -1.42
CA ASP A 491 -12.96 41.42 -1.78
C ASP A 491 -13.67 40.13 -2.23
N ASP A 492 -14.78 39.72 -1.60
CA ASP A 492 -15.56 38.55 -2.03
C ASP A 492 -16.22 38.77 -3.41
N LYS A 493 -16.77 39.97 -3.67
CA LYS A 493 -17.37 40.30 -4.97
C LYS A 493 -16.32 40.32 -6.08
N ILE A 494 -15.13 40.82 -5.79
CA ILE A 494 -13.98 40.83 -6.71
C ILE A 494 -13.50 39.40 -6.98
N ALA A 495 -13.40 38.56 -5.95
CA ALA A 495 -13.03 37.15 -6.09
C ALA A 495 -14.00 36.38 -7.01
N GLN A 496 -15.31 36.57 -6.84
CA GLN A 496 -16.34 35.98 -7.73
C GLN A 496 -16.17 36.42 -9.19
N ILE A 497 -15.81 37.69 -9.44
CA ILE A 497 -15.60 38.19 -10.80
C ILE A 497 -14.37 37.55 -11.44
N TYR A 498 -13.26 37.42 -10.69
CA TYR A 498 -12.07 36.71 -11.17
C TYR A 498 -12.37 35.24 -11.50
N GLU A 499 -13.17 34.57 -10.68
CA GLU A 499 -13.60 33.19 -10.96
C GLU A 499 -14.42 33.10 -12.23
N ASN A 500 -15.41 33.97 -12.41
CA ASN A 500 -16.23 33.99 -13.61
C ASN A 500 -15.41 34.27 -14.88
N ILE A 501 -14.43 35.18 -14.82
CA ILE A 501 -13.47 35.39 -15.91
C ILE A 501 -12.65 34.11 -16.15
N GLY A 502 -12.12 33.50 -15.08
CA GLY A 502 -11.35 32.27 -15.19
C GLY A 502 -12.15 31.10 -15.79
N LEU A 503 -13.44 30.99 -15.47
CA LEU A 503 -14.35 29.99 -16.04
C LEU A 503 -14.54 30.21 -17.54
N THR A 504 -14.74 31.45 -18.00
CA THR A 504 -14.81 31.72 -19.45
C THR A 504 -13.53 31.33 -20.19
N TYR A 505 -12.34 31.55 -19.60
CA TYR A 505 -11.08 31.07 -20.19
C TYR A 505 -10.95 29.54 -20.17
N ARG A 506 -11.54 28.88 -19.17
CA ARG A 506 -11.53 27.42 -19.06
C ARG A 506 -12.38 26.80 -20.16
N ASP A 507 -13.54 27.39 -20.44
CA ASP A 507 -14.47 26.96 -21.47
C ASP A 507 -13.88 27.22 -22.88
N ASP A 508 -13.08 28.29 -23.04
CA ASP A 508 -12.23 28.55 -24.22
C ASP A 508 -11.01 27.59 -24.32
N GLY A 509 -10.78 26.69 -23.35
CA GLY A 509 -9.66 25.75 -23.29
C GLY A 509 -8.31 26.34 -22.84
N ASN A 510 -8.28 27.59 -22.39
CA ASN A 510 -7.08 28.29 -21.93
C ASN A 510 -6.87 28.13 -20.41
N TYR A 511 -6.42 26.95 -20.01
CA TYR A 511 -6.20 26.58 -18.60
C TYR A 511 -5.15 27.43 -17.86
N ILE A 512 -4.18 28.01 -18.59
CA ILE A 512 -3.13 28.85 -17.98
C ILE A 512 -3.74 30.16 -17.49
N GLN A 513 -4.56 30.82 -18.31
CA GLN A 513 -5.25 32.04 -17.88
C GLN A 513 -6.27 31.76 -16.79
N THR A 514 -6.97 30.63 -16.85
CA THR A 514 -7.84 30.18 -15.74
C THR A 514 -7.07 30.11 -14.41
N ILE A 515 -5.88 29.50 -14.39
CA ILE A 515 -5.06 29.40 -13.17
C ILE A 515 -4.73 30.80 -12.63
N VAL A 516 -4.30 31.74 -13.47
CA VAL A 516 -3.91 33.10 -13.04
C VAL A 516 -5.08 33.81 -12.36
N TYR A 517 -6.26 33.81 -12.98
CA TYR A 517 -7.43 34.48 -12.41
C TYR A 517 -7.93 33.79 -11.13
N PHE A 518 -7.92 32.46 -11.09
CA PHE A 518 -8.29 31.74 -9.88
C PHE A 518 -7.26 31.93 -8.74
N GLN A 519 -5.97 32.14 -9.05
CA GLN A 519 -4.96 32.49 -8.03
C GLN A 519 -5.18 33.89 -7.44
N GLU A 520 -5.63 34.86 -8.24
CA GLU A 520 -6.04 36.17 -7.71
C GLU A 520 -7.31 36.06 -6.85
N SER A 521 -8.26 35.21 -7.23
CA SER A 521 -9.41 34.86 -6.37
C SER A 521 -8.94 34.20 -5.06
N GLU A 522 -8.03 33.23 -5.12
CA GLU A 522 -7.47 32.51 -3.97
C GLU A 522 -6.91 33.49 -2.92
N LYS A 523 -6.13 34.48 -3.35
CA LYS A 523 -5.52 35.49 -2.47
C LYS A 523 -6.55 36.31 -1.70
N LEU A 524 -7.66 36.65 -2.34
CA LEU A 524 -8.75 37.41 -1.73
C LEU A 524 -9.59 36.53 -0.82
N ARG A 525 -10.00 35.35 -1.29
CA ARG A 525 -10.81 34.40 -0.52
C ARG A 525 -10.12 33.92 0.74
N LYS A 526 -8.80 33.69 0.70
CA LYS A 526 -8.00 33.26 1.87
C LYS A 526 -8.17 34.18 3.09
N LYS A 527 -8.49 35.46 2.89
CA LYS A 527 -8.69 36.42 3.99
C LYS A 527 -10.03 36.25 4.73
N TYR A 528 -11.04 35.63 4.13
CA TYR A 528 -12.43 35.62 4.65
C TYR A 528 -13.03 34.21 4.78
N VAL A 529 -12.19 33.20 5.04
CA VAL A 529 -12.61 31.79 5.09
C VAL A 529 -13.22 31.40 6.46
N THR A 530 -14.16 32.21 6.96
CA THR A 530 -14.70 32.11 8.34
C THR A 530 -16.05 31.39 8.41
N LEU A 531 -16.95 31.56 7.44
CA LEU A 531 -18.27 30.94 7.42
C LEU A 531 -18.40 29.88 6.30
N TRP A 532 -19.46 29.05 6.35
CA TRP A 532 -19.61 27.87 5.48
C TRP A 532 -19.60 28.21 3.98
N LYS A 533 -20.33 29.25 3.58
CA LYS A 533 -20.46 29.67 2.17
C LYS A 533 -19.11 30.12 1.57
N GLU A 534 -18.32 30.86 2.33
CA GLU A 534 -17.03 31.42 1.96
C GLU A 534 -15.97 30.30 1.80
N ARG A 535 -16.04 29.25 2.63
CA ARG A 535 -15.21 28.03 2.49
C ARG A 535 -15.53 27.23 1.26
N LYS A 536 -16.82 27.03 0.99
CA LYS A 536 -17.28 26.30 -0.18
C LYS A 536 -16.72 26.95 -1.44
N ALA A 537 -16.79 28.28 -1.49
CA ALA A 537 -16.22 29.05 -2.58
C ALA A 537 -14.67 28.96 -2.64
N TYR A 538 -13.97 29.04 -1.50
CA TYR A 538 -12.50 28.88 -1.47
C TYR A 538 -12.05 27.48 -1.92
N THR A 539 -12.74 26.44 -1.47
CA THR A 539 -12.45 25.05 -1.83
C THR A 539 -12.68 24.81 -3.32
N GLN A 540 -13.82 25.28 -3.83
CA GLN A 540 -14.12 25.21 -5.27
C GLN A 540 -13.04 25.93 -6.09
N CYS A 541 -12.56 27.08 -5.62
CA CYS A 541 -11.46 27.80 -6.24
C CYS A 541 -10.17 26.94 -6.31
N LEU A 542 -9.76 26.31 -5.20
CA LEU A 542 -8.59 25.44 -5.17
C LEU A 542 -8.73 24.19 -6.07
N ILE A 543 -9.91 23.57 -6.09
CA ILE A 543 -10.20 22.39 -6.94
C ILE A 543 -10.10 22.75 -8.42
N VAL A 544 -10.65 23.90 -8.84
CA VAL A 544 -10.56 24.34 -10.23
C VAL A 544 -9.11 24.60 -10.64
N ILE A 545 -8.30 25.21 -9.77
CA ILE A 545 -6.86 25.40 -10.03
C ILE A 545 -6.16 24.04 -10.21
N GLN A 546 -6.42 23.09 -9.31
CA GLN A 546 -5.85 21.74 -9.40
C GLN A 546 -6.27 21.01 -10.68
N GLY A 547 -7.56 21.05 -11.05
CA GLY A 547 -8.08 20.47 -12.29
C GLY A 547 -7.41 21.04 -13.53
N CYS A 548 -7.14 22.36 -13.55
CA CYS A 548 -6.38 23.00 -14.61
C CYS A 548 -4.92 22.50 -14.67
N TYR A 549 -4.24 22.36 -13.52
CA TYR A 549 -2.87 21.80 -13.46
C TYR A 549 -2.80 20.35 -13.97
N ILE A 550 -3.82 19.53 -13.70
CA ILE A 550 -3.95 18.16 -14.23
C ILE A 550 -4.05 18.19 -15.77
N ARG A 551 -4.90 19.06 -16.32
CA ARG A 551 -5.11 19.17 -17.78
C ARG A 551 -3.87 19.65 -18.54
N ILE A 552 -3.06 20.53 -17.94
CA ILE A 552 -1.77 20.98 -18.52
C ILE A 552 -0.58 20.06 -18.21
N LYS A 553 -0.80 18.96 -17.46
CA LYS A 553 0.21 17.96 -17.08
C LYS A 553 1.41 18.50 -16.26
N ASP A 554 1.22 19.59 -15.52
CA ASP A 554 2.24 20.13 -14.60
C ASP A 554 2.13 19.46 -13.21
N LYS A 555 3.08 18.56 -12.93
CA LYS A 555 3.13 17.76 -11.69
C LYS A 555 3.45 18.60 -10.45
N ILE A 556 4.20 19.70 -10.58
CA ILE A 556 4.61 20.52 -9.43
C ILE A 556 3.41 21.34 -8.95
N GLY A 557 2.75 22.04 -9.88
CA GLY A 557 1.52 22.78 -9.60
C GLY A 557 0.41 21.87 -9.08
N MET A 558 0.26 20.68 -9.68
CA MET A 558 -0.69 19.66 -9.22
C MET A 558 -0.45 19.30 -7.75
N ASN A 559 0.79 18.95 -7.37
CA ASN A 559 1.10 18.53 -6.00
C ASN A 559 0.95 19.65 -4.96
N ILE A 560 1.30 20.90 -5.32
CA ILE A 560 1.15 22.05 -4.43
C ILE A 560 -0.33 22.28 -4.11
N TYR A 561 -1.18 22.32 -5.14
CA TYR A 561 -2.61 22.54 -4.95
C TYR A 561 -3.32 21.32 -4.41
N GLU A 562 -2.84 20.10 -4.68
CA GLU A 562 -3.28 18.88 -4.03
C GLU A 562 -3.04 18.95 -2.52
N ASN A 563 -1.86 19.39 -2.09
CA ASN A 563 -1.55 19.60 -0.67
C ASN A 563 -2.40 20.70 -0.06
N LYS A 564 -2.59 21.86 -0.72
CA LYS A 564 -3.45 22.94 -0.23
C LYS A 564 -4.92 22.51 -0.09
N VAL A 565 -5.47 21.84 -1.11
CA VAL A 565 -6.82 21.27 -1.04
C VAL A 565 -6.89 20.29 0.13
N THR A 566 -5.85 19.49 0.35
CA THR A 566 -5.91 18.51 1.43
C THR A 566 -5.80 19.14 2.81
N GLU A 567 -4.85 20.05 3.01
CA GLU A 567 -4.68 20.79 4.25
C GLU A 567 -5.96 21.56 4.60
N PHE A 568 -6.67 22.07 3.59
CA PHE A 568 -7.95 22.73 3.77
C PHE A 568 -9.12 21.76 4.01
N MET A 569 -9.15 20.59 3.37
CA MET A 569 -10.23 19.59 3.45
C MET A 569 -10.11 18.64 4.64
N GLU A 570 -8.90 18.27 5.08
CA GLU A 570 -8.63 17.54 6.33
C GLU A 570 -9.15 18.32 7.56
N ASN A 571 -9.30 19.64 7.42
CA ASN A 571 -9.82 20.56 8.44
C ASN A 571 -11.28 21.01 8.21
N ASN A 572 -12.05 20.41 7.28
CA ASN A 572 -13.42 20.86 6.99
C ASN A 572 -14.29 19.72 6.43
N LEU A 573 -14.95 18.97 7.31
CA LEU A 573 -15.56 17.68 6.98
C LEU A 573 -17.06 17.77 6.63
N PHE A 574 -17.47 18.64 5.70
CA PHE A 574 -18.84 18.63 5.13
C PHE A 574 -18.89 19.18 3.70
N PHE A 575 -19.11 18.30 2.71
CA PHE A 575 -19.61 18.73 1.40
C PHE A 575 -20.64 17.76 0.82
N GLU A 576 -21.82 18.30 0.52
CA GLU A 576 -22.84 17.72 -0.34
C GLU A 576 -22.61 18.18 -1.79
N THR A 577 -21.69 17.57 -2.53
CA THR A 577 -21.75 17.59 -4.01
C THR A 577 -20.98 16.43 -4.61
N SER A 578 -21.50 15.92 -5.72
CA SER A 578 -21.14 14.68 -6.42
C SER A 578 -20.36 14.96 -7.72
N SER A 579 -19.18 15.56 -7.67
CA SER A 579 -18.37 15.72 -8.91
C SER A 579 -17.40 14.56 -9.09
N GLU A 580 -17.29 14.05 -10.32
CA GLU A 580 -16.35 12.97 -10.70
C GLU A 580 -14.88 13.35 -10.43
N GLU A 581 -14.55 14.63 -10.48
CA GLU A 581 -13.22 15.17 -10.17
C GLU A 581 -12.84 14.99 -8.68
N GLN A 582 -13.83 14.95 -7.76
CA GLN A 582 -13.58 14.65 -6.33
C GLN A 582 -13.35 13.15 -6.08
N LYS A 583 -13.94 12.26 -6.88
CA LYS A 583 -13.77 10.80 -6.77
C LYS A 583 -12.32 10.40 -7.09
N PHE A 584 -11.72 11.06 -8.08
CA PHE A 584 -10.31 10.88 -8.45
C PHE A 584 -9.34 11.34 -7.35
N TYR A 585 -9.72 12.38 -6.60
CA TYR A 585 -8.92 12.96 -5.51
C TYR A 585 -8.89 12.07 -4.24
N LEU A 586 -10.03 11.49 -3.83
CA LEU A 586 -10.09 10.61 -2.65
C LEU A 586 -9.39 9.25 -2.87
N GLU A 587 -9.18 8.81 -4.11
CA GLU A 587 -8.44 7.57 -4.40
C GLU A 587 -6.93 7.66 -4.05
N ARG A 588 -6.36 8.86 -3.93
CA ARG A 588 -4.89 9.05 -3.78
C ARG A 588 -4.37 9.16 -2.35
N LYS A 589 -5.14 9.62 -1.36
CA LYS A 589 -4.57 10.00 -0.05
C LYS A 589 -4.70 8.97 1.08
N THR A 590 -5.84 8.30 1.25
CA THR A 590 -5.97 7.12 2.13
C THR A 590 -7.26 6.36 1.81
N ARG A 591 -7.18 5.03 1.79
CA ARG A 591 -8.34 4.15 1.51
C ARG A 591 -9.48 4.31 2.53
N GLU A 592 -9.14 4.74 3.75
CA GLU A 592 -10.07 4.96 4.87
C GLU A 592 -10.93 6.23 4.68
N ASN A 593 -10.36 7.32 4.15
CA ASN A 593 -11.12 8.55 3.87
C ASN A 593 -12.10 8.37 2.70
N LEU A 594 -11.68 7.63 1.66
CA LEU A 594 -12.55 7.24 0.55
C LEU A 594 -13.72 6.36 1.03
N LEU A 595 -13.44 5.43 1.94
CA LEU A 595 -14.47 4.58 2.53
C LEU A 595 -15.53 5.39 3.31
N ILE A 596 -15.10 6.33 4.15
CA ILE A 596 -16.00 7.20 4.93
C ILE A 596 -16.88 8.04 4.00
N TYR A 597 -16.32 8.56 2.90
CA TYR A 597 -17.07 9.32 1.90
C TYR A 597 -18.16 8.47 1.23
N GLU A 598 -17.80 7.30 0.69
CA GLU A 598 -18.75 6.44 -0.02
C GLU A 598 -19.86 5.92 0.90
N LEU A 599 -19.56 5.64 2.18
CA LEU A 599 -20.56 5.27 3.19
C LEU A 599 -21.54 6.41 3.50
N LYS A 600 -21.07 7.67 3.54
CA LYS A 600 -21.94 8.84 3.74
C LYS A 600 -22.83 9.09 2.53
N LEU A 601 -22.28 8.96 1.32
CA LEU A 601 -23.03 9.14 0.08
C LEU A 601 -24.14 8.08 -0.07
N LEU A 602 -23.86 6.82 0.29
CA LEU A 602 -24.85 5.76 0.32
C LEU A 602 -26.02 6.10 1.26
N LYS A 603 -25.75 6.56 2.49
CA LYS A 603 -26.80 6.97 3.44
C LYS A 603 -27.65 8.13 2.90
N LEU A 604 -27.03 9.11 2.25
CA LEU A 604 -27.74 10.23 1.62
C LEU A 604 -28.64 9.76 0.47
N LEU A 605 -28.15 8.83 -0.36
CA LEU A 605 -28.94 8.25 -1.46
C LEU A 605 -30.13 7.43 -0.94
N GLU A 606 -29.93 6.63 0.10
CA GLU A 606 -31.01 5.88 0.76
C GLU A 606 -32.07 6.81 1.36
N LYS A 607 -31.67 7.98 1.88
CA LYS A 607 -32.58 8.98 2.46
C LYS A 607 -33.33 9.79 1.39
N ASN A 608 -32.63 10.29 0.39
CA ASN A 608 -33.17 11.27 -0.57
C ASN A 608 -33.76 10.62 -1.83
N GLN A 609 -33.27 9.44 -2.23
CA GLN A 609 -33.70 8.73 -3.45
C GLN A 609 -33.82 7.21 -3.20
N PRO A 610 -34.69 6.75 -2.28
CA PRO A 610 -34.78 5.35 -1.85
C PRO A 610 -35.15 4.35 -2.96
N PHE A 611 -35.71 4.83 -4.08
CA PHE A 611 -36.13 4.00 -5.22
C PHE A 611 -35.11 3.96 -6.36
N ASN A 612 -33.99 4.67 -6.26
CA ASN A 612 -32.93 4.68 -7.28
C ASN A 612 -31.95 3.52 -7.08
N TYR A 613 -32.44 2.30 -7.31
CA TYR A 613 -31.72 1.06 -7.03
C TYR A 613 -30.40 0.91 -7.80
N GLU A 614 -30.29 1.47 -9.00
CA GLU A 614 -29.07 1.40 -9.82
C GLU A 614 -27.92 2.20 -9.18
N LYS A 615 -28.20 3.43 -8.70
CA LYS A 615 -27.19 4.23 -7.96
C LYS A 615 -26.81 3.58 -6.63
N ILE A 616 -27.77 2.97 -5.93
CA ILE A 616 -27.51 2.28 -4.66
C ILE A 616 -26.60 1.06 -4.90
N ILE A 617 -26.87 0.28 -5.96
CA ILE A 617 -26.03 -0.85 -6.40
C ILE A 617 -24.61 -0.37 -6.69
N GLU A 618 -24.46 0.72 -7.45
CA GLU A 618 -23.15 1.26 -7.81
C GLU A 618 -22.34 1.66 -6.58
N GLN A 619 -22.97 2.28 -5.57
CA GLN A 619 -22.29 2.65 -4.34
C GLN A 619 -21.89 1.45 -3.49
N HIS A 620 -22.76 0.45 -3.33
CA HIS A 620 -22.37 -0.78 -2.66
C HIS A 620 -21.20 -1.50 -3.36
N LEU A 621 -21.18 -1.50 -4.70
CA LEU A 621 -20.08 -2.04 -5.48
C LEU A 621 -18.76 -1.27 -5.23
N ASN A 622 -18.81 0.07 -5.16
CA ASN A 622 -17.65 0.92 -4.87
C ASN A 622 -17.11 0.68 -3.45
N ILE A 623 -17.99 0.65 -2.44
CA ILE A 623 -17.62 0.33 -1.06
C ILE A 623 -17.00 -1.06 -0.95
N GLY A 624 -17.63 -2.06 -1.58
CA GLY A 624 -17.09 -3.44 -1.62
C GLY A 624 -15.69 -3.51 -2.24
N LYS A 625 -15.43 -2.74 -3.31
CA LYS A 625 -14.11 -2.64 -3.95
C LYS A 625 -13.06 -2.07 -2.99
N ILE A 626 -13.43 -1.06 -2.20
CA ILE A 626 -12.52 -0.44 -1.22
C ILE A 626 -12.15 -1.44 -0.14
N TYR A 627 -13.14 -2.12 0.46
CA TYR A 627 -12.90 -3.16 1.45
C TYR A 627 -12.08 -4.35 0.91
N THR A 628 -12.32 -4.76 -0.35
CA THR A 628 -11.51 -5.80 -1.00
C THR A 628 -10.05 -5.38 -1.14
N LYS A 629 -9.79 -4.11 -1.46
CA LYS A 629 -8.42 -3.57 -1.51
C LYS A 629 -7.77 -3.44 -0.13
N THR A 630 -8.53 -3.14 0.93
CA THR A 630 -7.99 -3.06 2.31
C THR A 630 -7.80 -4.42 2.97
N LYS A 631 -8.22 -5.51 2.30
CA LYS A 631 -8.23 -6.89 2.81
C LYS A 631 -9.25 -7.14 3.93
N ASP A 632 -10.26 -6.27 4.06
CA ASP A 632 -11.38 -6.42 4.99
C ASP A 632 -12.53 -7.21 4.33
N TYR A 633 -12.24 -8.45 3.99
CA TYR A 633 -13.07 -9.27 3.12
C TYR A 633 -14.49 -9.54 3.65
N LYS A 634 -14.66 -9.54 4.98
CA LYS A 634 -15.99 -9.70 5.61
C LYS A 634 -16.94 -8.57 5.19
N TRP A 635 -16.49 -7.32 5.29
CA TRP A 635 -17.29 -6.14 4.94
C TRP A 635 -17.49 -6.01 3.43
N ALA A 636 -16.48 -6.38 2.64
CA ALA A 636 -16.62 -6.46 1.19
C ALA A 636 -17.77 -7.40 0.78
N ARG A 637 -17.83 -8.60 1.37
CA ARG A 637 -18.89 -9.59 1.11
C ARG A 637 -20.27 -9.09 1.49
N GLU A 638 -20.42 -8.46 2.65
CA GLU A 638 -21.72 -7.91 3.06
C GLU A 638 -22.26 -6.89 2.03
N HIS A 639 -21.39 -6.04 1.49
CA HIS A 639 -21.79 -5.09 0.45
C HIS A 639 -22.10 -5.76 -0.90
N TYR A 640 -21.33 -6.77 -1.31
CA TYR A 640 -21.63 -7.54 -2.51
C TYR A 640 -22.93 -8.36 -2.39
N ASP A 641 -23.24 -8.91 -1.23
CA ASP A 641 -24.48 -9.64 -0.97
C ASP A 641 -25.70 -8.71 -0.98
N LYS A 642 -25.56 -7.49 -0.45
CA LYS A 642 -26.57 -6.43 -0.57
C LYS A 642 -26.81 -6.07 -2.03
N THR A 643 -25.74 -5.86 -2.81
CA THR A 643 -25.85 -5.62 -4.25
C THR A 643 -26.57 -6.76 -4.96
N TYR A 644 -26.18 -8.01 -4.69
CA TYR A 644 -26.80 -9.20 -5.27
C TYR A 644 -28.30 -9.29 -4.97
N LYS A 645 -28.71 -9.04 -3.72
CA LYS A 645 -30.11 -9.07 -3.31
C LYS A 645 -30.94 -7.98 -4.01
N ILE A 646 -30.42 -6.77 -4.13
CA ILE A 646 -31.11 -5.67 -4.83
C ILE A 646 -31.17 -6.00 -6.34
N CYS A 647 -30.08 -6.49 -6.91
CA CYS A 647 -30.00 -6.91 -8.31
C CYS A 647 -31.06 -7.97 -8.66
N GLU A 648 -31.20 -9.02 -7.86
CA GLU A 648 -32.14 -10.12 -8.10
C GLU A 648 -33.60 -9.73 -7.89
N THR A 649 -33.89 -8.83 -6.92
CA THR A 649 -35.27 -8.52 -6.52
C THR A 649 -35.84 -7.24 -7.14
N LYS A 650 -35.00 -6.29 -7.58
CA LYS A 650 -35.43 -4.94 -8.00
C LYS A 650 -35.03 -4.54 -9.42
N ILE A 651 -34.00 -5.16 -10.02
CA ILE A 651 -33.59 -4.83 -11.39
C ILE A 651 -34.32 -5.73 -12.37
N ASN A 652 -35.10 -5.15 -13.28
CA ASN A 652 -35.90 -5.90 -14.26
C ASN A 652 -35.13 -6.29 -15.54
N SER A 653 -34.05 -5.56 -15.87
CA SER A 653 -33.25 -5.85 -17.06
C SER A 653 -32.27 -7.00 -16.80
N LYS A 654 -32.44 -8.11 -17.53
CA LYS A 654 -31.50 -9.25 -17.48
C LYS A 654 -30.09 -8.88 -17.90
N GLU A 655 -29.94 -7.91 -18.80
CA GLU A 655 -28.63 -7.40 -19.23
C GLU A 655 -27.91 -6.68 -18.09
N LYS A 656 -28.59 -5.75 -17.42
CA LYS A 656 -28.04 -5.08 -16.23
C LYS A 656 -27.79 -6.06 -15.08
N GLN A 657 -28.65 -7.06 -14.89
CA GLN A 657 -28.43 -8.13 -13.92
C GLN A 657 -27.13 -8.88 -14.20
N ALA A 658 -26.91 -9.31 -15.44
CA ALA A 658 -25.68 -10.01 -15.82
C ALA A 658 -24.43 -9.13 -15.65
N GLN A 659 -24.53 -7.84 -15.97
CA GLN A 659 -23.43 -6.87 -15.77
C GLN A 659 -23.06 -6.74 -14.29
N TYR A 660 -24.03 -6.47 -13.41
CA TYR A 660 -23.75 -6.34 -11.97
C TYR A 660 -23.23 -7.63 -11.35
N LEU A 661 -23.76 -8.80 -11.76
CA LEU A 661 -23.24 -10.10 -11.31
C LEU A 661 -21.80 -10.33 -11.76
N PHE A 662 -21.47 -9.98 -13.00
CA PHE A 662 -20.10 -10.05 -13.49
C PHE A 662 -19.18 -9.09 -12.74
N ASP A 663 -19.61 -7.86 -12.45
CA ASP A 663 -18.84 -6.87 -11.70
C ASP A 663 -18.53 -7.33 -10.26
N ILE A 664 -19.50 -7.97 -9.60
CA ILE A 664 -19.29 -8.60 -8.28
C ILE A 664 -18.24 -9.70 -8.41
N GLY A 665 -18.45 -10.63 -9.35
CA GLY A 665 -17.58 -11.79 -9.56
C GLY A 665 -16.14 -11.39 -9.89
N HIS A 666 -15.96 -10.47 -10.84
CA HIS A 666 -14.66 -9.99 -11.28
C HIS A 666 -13.86 -9.32 -10.15
N ARG A 667 -14.53 -8.54 -9.28
CA ARG A 667 -13.86 -7.91 -8.12
C ARG A 667 -13.45 -8.94 -7.07
N LEU A 668 -14.20 -10.02 -6.91
CA LEU A 668 -13.91 -11.11 -5.98
C LEU A 668 -12.80 -12.07 -6.46
N LEU A 669 -12.43 -12.08 -7.75
CA LEU A 669 -11.37 -12.94 -8.28
C LEU A 669 -9.98 -12.71 -7.63
N ILE A 670 -9.78 -11.56 -6.98
CA ILE A 670 -8.54 -11.24 -6.27
C ILE A 670 -8.52 -11.83 -4.84
N ASP A 671 -9.70 -11.94 -4.21
CA ASP A 671 -9.86 -12.30 -2.80
C ASP A 671 -10.32 -13.76 -2.64
N ASP A 672 -11.57 -14.04 -3.02
CA ASP A 672 -12.20 -15.34 -2.87
C ASP A 672 -12.75 -15.82 -4.20
N LYS A 673 -11.88 -16.50 -4.95
CA LYS A 673 -12.21 -17.05 -6.27
C LYS A 673 -13.29 -18.13 -6.21
N GLY A 674 -13.42 -18.83 -5.08
CA GLY A 674 -14.50 -19.79 -4.85
C GLY A 674 -15.86 -19.08 -4.73
N TYR A 675 -15.90 -17.95 -4.03
CA TYR A 675 -17.11 -17.13 -3.93
C TYR A 675 -17.43 -16.40 -5.25
N ALA A 676 -16.41 -15.94 -5.97
CA ALA A 676 -16.55 -15.32 -7.28
C ALA A 676 -17.25 -16.24 -8.29
N PHE A 677 -16.94 -17.54 -8.26
CA PHE A 677 -17.51 -18.54 -9.16
C PHE A 677 -19.04 -18.48 -9.22
N LYS A 678 -19.72 -18.32 -8.07
CA LYS A 678 -21.18 -18.22 -7.98
C LYS A 678 -21.73 -17.09 -8.85
N PHE A 679 -21.10 -15.91 -8.81
CA PHE A 679 -21.57 -14.73 -9.51
C PHE A 679 -21.17 -14.72 -10.98
N VAL A 680 -19.92 -15.10 -11.29
CA VAL A 680 -19.43 -15.19 -12.68
C VAL A 680 -20.20 -16.26 -13.46
N ASN A 681 -20.46 -17.43 -12.86
CA ASN A 681 -21.22 -18.50 -13.51
C ASN A 681 -22.67 -18.05 -13.78
N LYS A 682 -23.34 -17.43 -12.81
CA LYS A 682 -24.71 -16.92 -13.00
C LYS A 682 -24.76 -15.79 -14.04
N ALA A 683 -23.77 -14.92 -14.08
CA ALA A 683 -23.65 -13.89 -15.12
C ALA A 683 -23.47 -14.51 -16.51
N LEU A 684 -22.63 -15.54 -16.63
CA LEU A 684 -22.41 -16.28 -17.87
C LEU A 684 -23.69 -16.99 -18.36
N GLU A 685 -24.41 -17.67 -17.47
CA GLU A 685 -25.69 -18.32 -17.80
C GLU A 685 -26.71 -17.32 -18.34
N ILE A 686 -26.84 -16.15 -17.72
CA ILE A 686 -27.75 -15.10 -18.20
C ILE A 686 -27.29 -14.57 -19.55
N ARG A 687 -25.99 -14.29 -19.73
CA ARG A 687 -25.42 -13.79 -20.99
C ARG A 687 -25.65 -14.77 -22.14
N LEU A 688 -25.46 -16.07 -21.93
CA LEU A 688 -25.72 -17.12 -22.93
C LEU A 688 -27.20 -17.22 -23.34
N LEU A 689 -28.13 -16.78 -22.49
CA LEU A 689 -29.57 -16.79 -22.79
C LEU A 689 -30.03 -15.54 -23.56
N ILE A 690 -29.36 -14.41 -23.40
CA ILE A 690 -29.84 -13.10 -23.91
C ILE A 690 -28.97 -12.53 -25.04
N LEU A 691 -27.68 -12.88 -25.09
CA LEU A 691 -26.73 -12.39 -26.08
C LEU A 691 -26.50 -13.42 -27.18
N LYS A 692 -25.97 -12.98 -28.33
CA LYS A 692 -25.48 -13.90 -29.36
C LYS A 692 -24.25 -14.64 -28.81
N ASN A 693 -24.08 -15.91 -29.18
CA ASN A 693 -22.97 -16.75 -28.69
C ASN A 693 -21.57 -16.14 -28.91
N ASP A 694 -21.46 -15.23 -29.87
CA ASP A 694 -20.23 -14.59 -30.30
C ASP A 694 -19.97 -13.28 -29.55
N ASP A 695 -20.83 -12.86 -28.63
CA ASP A 695 -20.74 -11.57 -27.94
C ASP A 695 -19.49 -11.46 -27.04
N ILE A 696 -18.80 -10.32 -27.11
CA ILE A 696 -17.57 -10.06 -26.36
C ILE A 696 -17.75 -10.20 -24.83
N ASN A 697 -18.94 -9.92 -24.29
CA ASN A 697 -19.24 -10.09 -22.86
C ASN A 697 -19.28 -11.56 -22.42
N ILE A 698 -19.62 -12.48 -23.33
CA ILE A 698 -19.48 -13.92 -23.10
C ILE A 698 -17.99 -14.28 -23.03
N GLY A 699 -17.16 -13.69 -23.91
CA GLY A 699 -15.70 -13.82 -23.87
C GLY A 699 -15.11 -13.40 -22.51
N PHE A 700 -15.48 -12.22 -22.01
CA PHE A 700 -15.06 -11.75 -20.68
C PHE A 700 -15.51 -12.68 -19.54
N SER A 701 -16.71 -13.26 -19.65
CA SER A 701 -17.24 -14.19 -18.66
C SER A 701 -16.45 -15.51 -18.64
N HIS A 702 -16.16 -16.07 -19.82
CA HIS A 702 -15.32 -17.25 -19.92
C HIS A 702 -13.90 -17.01 -19.42
N TYR A 703 -13.30 -15.86 -19.75
CA TYR A 703 -11.98 -15.47 -19.24
C TYR A 703 -11.95 -15.35 -17.70
N ALA A 704 -12.98 -14.75 -17.09
CA ALA A 704 -13.10 -14.64 -15.64
C ALA A 704 -13.27 -16.02 -14.94
N MET A 705 -13.94 -16.98 -15.58
CA MET A 705 -14.12 -18.34 -15.04
C MET A 705 -12.80 -19.11 -14.89
N VAL A 706 -11.79 -18.81 -15.72
CA VAL A 706 -10.47 -19.46 -15.69
C VAL A 706 -9.84 -19.37 -14.31
N ALA A 707 -9.79 -18.17 -13.75
CA ALA A 707 -9.21 -17.94 -12.43
C ALA A 707 -9.94 -18.71 -11.31
N CYS A 708 -11.26 -18.94 -11.45
CA CYS A 708 -12.03 -19.74 -10.51
C CYS A 708 -11.68 -21.23 -10.61
N TYR A 709 -11.62 -21.78 -11.83
CA TYR A 709 -11.25 -23.18 -12.04
C TYR A 709 -9.80 -23.49 -11.65
N GLU A 710 -8.87 -22.54 -11.86
CA GLU A 710 -7.49 -22.66 -11.40
C GLU A 710 -7.39 -22.83 -9.89
N THR A 711 -8.18 -22.09 -9.10
CA THR A 711 -8.21 -22.27 -7.64
C THR A 711 -8.85 -23.58 -7.20
N MET A 712 -9.74 -24.13 -8.01
CA MET A 712 -10.34 -25.45 -7.78
C MET A 712 -9.44 -26.59 -8.28
N ASN A 713 -8.24 -26.30 -8.82
CA ASN A 713 -7.34 -27.24 -9.50
C ASN A 713 -8.01 -27.98 -10.68
N MET A 714 -9.02 -27.39 -11.31
CA MET A 714 -9.73 -27.95 -12.47
C MET A 714 -9.13 -27.40 -13.77
N PHE A 715 -7.87 -27.76 -14.05
CA PHE A 715 -7.10 -27.17 -15.16
C PHE A 715 -7.68 -27.47 -16.56
N ASP A 716 -8.34 -28.62 -16.75
CA ASP A 716 -8.99 -28.96 -18.03
C ASP A 716 -10.15 -28.01 -18.35
N MET A 717 -10.98 -27.69 -17.34
CA MET A 717 -12.05 -26.71 -17.50
C MET A 717 -11.50 -25.30 -17.74
N ALA A 718 -10.43 -24.94 -17.04
CA ALA A 718 -9.77 -23.65 -17.24
C ALA A 718 -9.29 -23.49 -18.70
N ILE A 719 -8.65 -24.52 -19.26
CA ILE A 719 -8.20 -24.56 -20.66
C ILE A 719 -9.39 -24.50 -21.63
N GLU A 720 -10.46 -25.25 -21.39
CA GLU A 720 -11.66 -25.20 -22.24
C GLU A 720 -12.28 -23.79 -22.28
N HIS A 721 -12.36 -23.13 -21.12
CA HIS A 721 -12.86 -21.76 -21.03
C HIS A 721 -11.93 -20.74 -21.68
N LEU A 722 -10.61 -20.92 -21.59
CA LEU A 722 -9.62 -20.11 -22.32
C LEU A 722 -9.79 -20.24 -23.84
N GLN A 723 -10.03 -21.45 -24.35
CA GLN A 723 -10.29 -21.67 -25.78
C GLN A 723 -11.59 -21.00 -26.24
N LYS A 724 -12.66 -21.10 -25.45
CA LYS A 724 -13.93 -20.39 -25.75
C LYS A 724 -13.74 -18.88 -25.74
N ALA A 725 -13.01 -18.33 -24.78
CA ALA A 725 -12.70 -16.90 -24.72
C ALA A 725 -11.84 -16.45 -25.91
N ALA A 726 -10.80 -17.21 -26.26
CA ALA A 726 -9.93 -16.93 -27.40
C ALA A 726 -10.71 -16.88 -28.72
N ASN A 727 -11.57 -17.86 -28.99
CA ASN A 727 -12.41 -17.92 -30.20
C ASN A 727 -13.35 -16.72 -30.33
N ILE A 728 -13.81 -16.16 -29.21
CA ILE A 728 -14.64 -14.95 -29.20
C ILE A 728 -13.75 -13.74 -29.46
N PHE A 729 -12.66 -13.55 -28.70
CA PHE A 729 -11.79 -12.39 -28.84
C PHE A 729 -11.13 -12.29 -30.22
N GLU A 730 -10.83 -13.42 -30.88
CA GLU A 730 -10.27 -13.46 -32.23
C GLU A 730 -11.13 -12.67 -33.25
N LYS A 731 -12.45 -12.76 -33.13
CA LYS A 731 -13.40 -12.10 -34.05
C LYS A 731 -13.37 -10.57 -33.93
N TYR A 732 -12.91 -10.04 -32.80
CA TYR A 732 -12.92 -8.60 -32.49
C TYR A 732 -11.53 -7.94 -32.59
N ILE A 733 -10.49 -8.66 -33.05
CA ILE A 733 -9.11 -8.14 -33.12
C ILE A 733 -8.99 -6.88 -34.02
N ASN A 734 -9.82 -6.78 -35.06
CA ASN A 734 -9.75 -5.68 -36.04
C ASN A 734 -10.68 -4.49 -35.71
N ASP A 735 -11.56 -4.63 -34.71
CA ASP A 735 -12.61 -3.65 -34.38
C ASP A 735 -12.24 -2.76 -33.17
N GLU A 736 -10.94 -2.60 -32.87
CA GLU A 736 -10.42 -1.87 -31.70
C GLU A 736 -10.89 -0.40 -31.61
N GLN A 737 -11.35 0.22 -32.71
CA GLN A 737 -11.88 1.58 -32.67
C GLN A 737 -13.29 1.65 -32.05
N GLU A 738 -14.03 0.54 -32.01
CA GLU A 738 -15.42 0.50 -31.51
C GLU A 738 -15.50 0.06 -30.03
N TYR A 739 -14.51 -0.66 -29.52
CA TYR A 739 -14.50 -1.19 -28.15
C TYR A 739 -13.33 -0.61 -27.33
N GLN A 740 -13.64 -0.03 -26.16
CA GLN A 740 -12.68 0.57 -25.21
C GLN A 740 -11.67 -0.43 -24.58
N PHE A 741 -11.65 -1.69 -25.00
CA PHE A 741 -10.91 -2.78 -24.36
C PHE A 741 -9.72 -3.25 -25.21
N ASN A 742 -8.61 -3.63 -24.56
CA ASN A 742 -7.40 -4.13 -25.24
C ASN A 742 -7.57 -5.60 -25.68
N VAL A 743 -8.43 -5.84 -26.69
CA VAL A 743 -8.82 -7.20 -27.12
C VAL A 743 -7.63 -8.04 -27.58
N LYS A 744 -6.65 -7.43 -28.27
CA LYS A 744 -5.41 -8.12 -28.69
C LYS A 744 -4.63 -8.67 -27.50
N GLU A 745 -4.62 -7.94 -26.38
CA GLU A 745 -3.95 -8.38 -25.15
C GLU A 745 -4.67 -9.58 -24.54
N LEU A 746 -5.99 -9.51 -24.41
CA LEU A 746 -6.82 -10.59 -23.87
C LEU A 746 -6.75 -11.87 -24.71
N TYR A 747 -6.78 -11.73 -26.03
CA TYR A 747 -6.60 -12.85 -26.95
C TYR A 747 -5.24 -13.52 -26.75
N THR A 748 -4.18 -12.73 -26.62
CA THR A 748 -2.82 -13.23 -26.40
C THR A 748 -2.66 -13.87 -25.03
N ASP A 749 -3.27 -13.28 -24.00
CA ASP A 749 -3.29 -13.80 -22.64
C ASP A 749 -3.99 -15.17 -22.56
N CYS A 750 -5.01 -15.43 -23.39
CA CYS A 750 -5.66 -16.73 -23.42
C CYS A 750 -4.66 -17.87 -23.74
N TYR A 751 -3.74 -17.66 -24.67
CA TYR A 751 -2.67 -18.62 -24.99
C TYR A 751 -1.63 -18.71 -23.85
N TYR A 752 -1.25 -17.57 -23.27
CA TYR A 752 -0.30 -17.54 -22.16
C TYR A 752 -0.80 -18.33 -20.93
N TYR A 753 -2.03 -18.07 -20.50
CA TYR A 753 -2.64 -18.80 -19.37
C TYR A 753 -2.94 -20.26 -19.73
N SER A 754 -3.23 -20.58 -21.00
CA SER A 754 -3.37 -21.98 -21.42
C SER A 754 -2.06 -22.74 -21.21
N GLY A 755 -0.93 -22.16 -21.60
CA GLY A 755 0.38 -22.76 -21.38
C GLY A 755 0.73 -22.92 -19.89
N PHE A 756 0.38 -21.95 -19.05
CA PHE A 756 0.55 -22.07 -17.59
C PHE A 756 -0.33 -23.17 -16.98
N ASN A 757 -1.56 -23.35 -17.46
CA ASN A 757 -2.44 -24.44 -17.02
C ASN A 757 -1.90 -25.81 -17.46
N TYR A 758 -1.36 -25.94 -18.68
CA TYR A 758 -0.68 -27.16 -19.11
C TYR A 758 0.59 -27.45 -18.29
N GLU A 759 1.33 -26.42 -17.87
CA GLU A 759 2.46 -26.59 -16.95
C GLU A 759 2.00 -27.16 -15.60
N LYS A 760 0.91 -26.64 -15.04
CA LYS A 760 0.33 -27.16 -13.79
C LYS A 760 -0.16 -28.61 -13.92
N LYS A 761 -0.51 -29.05 -15.13
CA LYS A 761 -0.79 -30.45 -15.46
C LYS A 761 0.47 -31.30 -15.68
N HIS A 762 1.67 -30.72 -15.57
CA HIS A 762 2.95 -31.35 -15.91
C HIS A 762 3.10 -31.73 -17.40
N GLU A 763 2.29 -31.16 -18.29
CA GLU A 763 2.38 -31.33 -19.75
C GLU A 763 3.30 -30.27 -20.37
N SER A 764 4.61 -30.41 -20.14
CA SER A 764 5.60 -29.36 -20.46
C SER A 764 5.70 -29.03 -21.95
N ASP A 765 5.53 -30.01 -22.86
CA ASP A 765 5.61 -29.77 -24.32
C ASP A 765 4.48 -28.85 -24.79
N LYS A 766 3.24 -29.10 -24.34
CA LYS A 766 2.09 -28.23 -24.64
C LYS A 766 2.23 -26.87 -23.98
N ALA A 767 2.76 -26.81 -22.76
CA ALA A 767 3.02 -25.54 -22.08
C ALA A 767 3.94 -24.64 -22.91
N ILE A 768 5.03 -25.21 -23.46
CA ILE A 768 5.96 -24.52 -24.35
C ILE A 768 5.26 -24.09 -25.64
N GLU A 769 4.49 -24.98 -26.28
CA GLU A 769 3.76 -24.69 -27.51
C GLU A 769 2.82 -23.47 -27.36
N TYR A 770 1.96 -23.46 -26.34
CA TYR A 770 1.01 -22.38 -26.11
C TYR A 770 1.69 -21.05 -25.73
N ILE A 771 2.77 -21.10 -24.94
CA ILE A 771 3.53 -19.88 -24.58
C ILE A 771 4.33 -19.35 -25.77
N LEU A 772 4.79 -20.20 -26.68
CA LEU A 772 5.39 -19.80 -27.96
C LEU A 772 4.36 -19.10 -28.85
N MET A 773 3.14 -19.64 -28.96
CA MET A 773 2.04 -18.98 -29.68
C MET A 773 1.76 -17.59 -29.08
N ALA A 774 1.68 -17.49 -27.75
CA ALA A 774 1.49 -16.22 -27.07
C ALA A 774 2.64 -15.24 -27.38
N ALA A 775 3.90 -15.67 -27.32
CA ALA A 775 5.05 -14.84 -27.65
C ALA A 775 5.00 -14.31 -29.10
N ASN A 776 4.67 -15.17 -30.07
CA ASN A 776 4.55 -14.79 -31.47
C ASN A 776 3.43 -13.75 -31.68
N LEU A 777 2.28 -13.94 -31.03
CA LEU A 777 1.18 -12.97 -31.08
C LEU A 777 1.59 -11.63 -30.47
N LYS A 778 2.32 -11.62 -29.34
CA LYS A 778 2.85 -10.38 -28.75
C LYS A 778 3.81 -9.65 -29.69
N GLU A 779 4.68 -10.39 -30.38
CA GLU A 779 5.57 -9.80 -31.38
C GLU A 779 4.82 -9.21 -32.57
N CYS A 780 3.72 -9.86 -33.01
CA CYS A 780 2.93 -9.37 -34.14
C CYS A 780 2.08 -8.15 -33.79
N PHE A 781 1.46 -8.11 -32.61
CA PHE A 781 0.49 -7.06 -32.26
C PHE A 781 1.12 -5.80 -31.67
N PHE A 782 2.24 -5.90 -30.94
CA PHE A 782 2.70 -4.83 -30.05
C PHE A 782 4.12 -4.33 -30.36
N HIS A 783 4.39 -4.01 -31.64
CA HIS A 783 5.65 -3.40 -32.03
C HIS A 783 5.89 -2.07 -31.28
N ASN A 784 7.01 -1.96 -30.57
CA ASN A 784 7.54 -0.72 -29.96
C ASN A 784 6.80 -0.14 -28.74
N THR A 785 6.23 -0.97 -27.86
CA THR A 785 5.67 -0.48 -26.57
C THR A 785 6.40 -1.08 -25.34
N PRO A 786 6.92 -0.24 -24.41
CA PRO A 786 7.70 -0.68 -23.23
C PRO A 786 7.06 -1.79 -22.38
N ILE A 787 5.77 -1.68 -22.08
CA ILE A 787 5.02 -2.63 -21.23
C ILE A 787 4.97 -4.03 -21.88
N HIS A 788 4.85 -4.10 -23.21
CA HIS A 788 4.71 -5.37 -23.92
C HIS A 788 6.04 -6.10 -24.09
N TYR A 789 7.18 -5.39 -24.10
CA TYR A 789 8.50 -6.02 -24.06
C TYR A 789 8.72 -6.83 -22.78
N CYS A 790 8.29 -6.29 -21.63
CA CYS A 790 8.39 -6.99 -20.35
C CYS A 790 7.59 -8.30 -20.34
N THR A 791 6.37 -8.30 -20.90
CA THR A 791 5.52 -9.50 -20.92
C THR A 791 5.97 -10.52 -21.98
N LEU A 792 6.54 -10.07 -23.10
CA LEU A 792 7.19 -10.94 -24.09
C LEU A 792 8.43 -11.61 -23.50
N ALA A 793 9.27 -10.84 -22.80
CA ALA A 793 10.47 -11.37 -22.15
C ALA A 793 10.13 -12.43 -21.09
N LYS A 794 9.03 -12.26 -20.33
CA LYS A 794 8.52 -13.32 -19.43
C LYS A 794 8.22 -14.64 -20.17
N CYS A 795 7.68 -14.57 -21.39
CA CYS A 795 7.42 -15.77 -22.20
C CYS A 795 8.73 -16.46 -22.60
N TYR A 796 9.71 -15.70 -23.12
CA TYR A 796 11.01 -16.26 -23.50
C TYR A 796 11.76 -16.88 -22.32
N ARG A 797 11.73 -16.25 -21.16
CA ARG A 797 12.33 -16.81 -19.95
C ARG A 797 11.68 -18.13 -19.55
N PHE A 798 10.35 -18.20 -19.59
CA PHE A 798 9.63 -19.42 -19.27
C PHE A 798 10.06 -20.57 -20.17
N ILE A 799 10.06 -20.33 -21.49
CA ILE A 799 10.46 -21.33 -22.49
C ILE A 799 11.92 -21.76 -22.27
N ALA A 800 12.81 -20.81 -22.02
CA ALA A 800 14.23 -21.09 -21.78
C ALA A 800 14.44 -22.02 -20.57
N ILE A 801 13.78 -21.73 -19.44
CA ILE A 801 13.85 -22.55 -18.22
C ILE A 801 13.33 -23.97 -18.49
N LYS A 802 12.25 -24.12 -19.27
CA LYS A 802 11.72 -25.45 -19.57
C LYS A 802 12.65 -26.26 -20.45
N TYR A 803 13.22 -25.66 -21.48
CA TYR A 803 14.22 -26.35 -22.29
C TYR A 803 15.48 -26.70 -21.49
N ASP A 804 15.90 -25.84 -20.56
CA ASP A 804 17.02 -26.13 -19.64
C ASP A 804 16.71 -27.33 -18.74
N GLN A 805 15.52 -27.37 -18.12
CA GLN A 805 15.04 -28.51 -17.33
C GLN A 805 14.97 -29.82 -18.14
N MET A 806 14.64 -29.73 -19.44
CA MET A 806 14.65 -30.87 -20.37
C MET A 806 16.05 -31.24 -20.88
N SER A 807 17.10 -30.56 -20.45
CA SER A 807 18.47 -30.69 -20.97
C SER A 807 18.60 -30.39 -22.48
N ASN A 808 17.63 -29.70 -23.08
CA ASN A 808 17.71 -29.20 -24.45
C ASN A 808 18.45 -27.85 -24.48
N TYR A 809 19.75 -27.91 -24.23
CA TYR A 809 20.59 -26.74 -24.01
C TYR A 809 20.63 -25.75 -25.18
N ASN A 810 20.53 -26.23 -26.43
CA ASN A 810 20.59 -25.35 -27.59
C ASN A 810 19.36 -24.42 -27.64
N GLU A 811 18.16 -24.96 -27.48
CA GLU A 811 16.94 -24.15 -27.45
C GLU A 811 16.91 -23.23 -26.22
N ALA A 812 17.30 -23.73 -25.05
CA ALA A 812 17.40 -22.94 -23.83
C ALA A 812 18.28 -21.69 -24.02
N ILE A 813 19.48 -21.85 -24.60
CA ILE A 813 20.39 -20.74 -24.91
C ILE A 813 19.72 -19.72 -25.85
N THR A 814 19.03 -20.21 -26.87
CA THR A 814 18.38 -19.37 -27.88
C THR A 814 17.33 -18.46 -27.23
N PHE A 815 16.48 -19.01 -26.37
CA PHE A 815 15.45 -18.26 -25.67
C PHE A 815 15.98 -17.38 -24.53
N TYR A 816 17.03 -17.80 -23.80
CA TYR A 816 17.70 -16.93 -22.83
C TYR A 816 18.33 -15.71 -23.52
N ASN A 817 18.95 -15.87 -24.68
CA ASN A 817 19.49 -14.74 -25.45
C ASN A 817 18.39 -13.82 -25.97
N LYS A 818 17.27 -14.36 -26.48
CA LYS A 818 16.08 -13.55 -26.84
C LYS A 818 15.53 -12.78 -25.64
N TYR A 819 15.48 -13.40 -24.46
CA TYR A 819 15.08 -12.75 -23.22
C TYR A 819 16.00 -11.56 -22.88
N LEU A 820 17.31 -11.77 -22.91
CA LEU A 820 18.30 -10.72 -22.62
C LEU A 820 18.24 -9.58 -23.65
N GLU A 821 18.12 -9.88 -24.94
CA GLU A 821 18.01 -8.84 -25.99
C GLU A 821 16.81 -7.91 -25.77
N LYS A 822 15.66 -8.46 -25.36
CA LYS A 822 14.46 -7.64 -25.10
C LYS A 822 14.58 -6.82 -23.82
N MET A 823 15.36 -7.28 -22.83
CA MET A 823 15.60 -6.54 -21.59
C MET A 823 16.69 -5.47 -21.75
N ASP A 824 17.75 -5.71 -22.54
CA ASP A 824 18.86 -4.78 -22.75
C ASP A 824 18.43 -3.50 -23.49
N LYS A 825 17.47 -3.57 -24.42
CA LYS A 825 16.91 -2.39 -25.13
C LYS A 825 16.20 -1.38 -24.22
N HIS A 826 16.02 -1.69 -22.92
CA HIS A 826 15.25 -0.88 -21.98
C HIS A 826 16.10 -0.26 -20.85
N LEU A 827 17.40 -0.57 -20.76
CA LEU A 827 18.29 0.08 -19.78
C LEU A 827 18.62 1.56 -20.13
N GLU A 828 18.17 2.05 -21.28
CA GLU A 828 18.32 3.45 -21.72
C GLU A 828 17.12 4.35 -21.39
N ASP A 829 15.96 3.81 -20.95
CA ASP A 829 14.75 4.59 -20.64
C ASP A 829 14.51 4.72 -19.12
N GLU A 830 14.58 5.96 -18.61
CA GLU A 830 14.65 6.35 -17.20
C GLU A 830 13.33 6.18 -16.38
N PHE A 831 12.32 5.46 -16.91
CA PHE A 831 10.91 5.61 -16.48
C PHE A 831 10.40 4.64 -15.38
N LEU A 832 11.18 3.74 -14.78
CA LEU A 832 10.59 2.65 -13.95
C LEU A 832 11.31 2.29 -12.63
N SER A 833 11.41 3.22 -11.69
CA SER A 833 12.18 3.08 -10.44
C SER A 833 11.69 2.07 -9.38
N LEU A 834 10.54 1.39 -9.54
CA LEU A 834 10.06 0.37 -8.57
C LEU A 834 10.00 -1.08 -9.09
N GLU A 835 9.84 -1.31 -10.39
CA GLU A 835 9.92 -2.68 -10.97
C GLU A 835 11.36 -3.09 -11.33
N LEU A 836 12.27 -2.11 -11.47
CA LEU A 836 13.69 -2.32 -11.81
C LEU A 836 14.42 -3.28 -10.86
N HIS A 837 14.04 -3.35 -9.59
CA HIS A 837 14.69 -4.24 -8.61
C HIS A 837 14.35 -5.73 -8.81
N ASN A 838 13.14 -6.03 -9.33
CA ASN A 838 12.78 -7.40 -9.68
C ASN A 838 13.36 -7.80 -11.04
N HIS A 839 13.42 -6.87 -12.01
CA HIS A 839 13.98 -7.14 -13.33
C HIS A 839 15.49 -7.37 -13.30
N SER A 840 16.25 -6.63 -12.48
CA SER A 840 17.70 -6.84 -12.33
C SER A 840 18.04 -8.25 -11.83
N ASN A 841 17.32 -8.74 -10.81
CA ASN A 841 17.51 -10.09 -10.27
C ASN A 841 17.22 -11.19 -11.31
N GLU A 842 16.24 -10.98 -12.19
CA GLU A 842 15.87 -11.97 -13.20
C GLU A 842 16.84 -11.99 -14.40
N ILE A 843 17.44 -10.85 -14.76
CA ILE A 843 18.57 -10.79 -15.70
C ILE A 843 19.76 -11.56 -15.15
N LEU A 844 20.10 -11.33 -13.87
CA LEU A 844 21.18 -12.05 -13.19
C LEU A 844 20.96 -13.57 -13.18
N ARG A 845 19.73 -14.04 -12.92
CA ARG A 845 19.40 -15.47 -13.00
C ARG A 845 19.60 -16.06 -14.39
N ALA A 846 19.21 -15.33 -15.45
CA ALA A 846 19.40 -15.79 -16.82
C ALA A 846 20.89 -15.89 -17.19
N LEU A 847 21.70 -14.90 -16.83
CA LEU A 847 23.16 -14.93 -17.04
C LEU A 847 23.82 -16.11 -16.30
N PHE A 848 23.42 -16.36 -15.06
CA PHE A 848 23.91 -17.50 -14.27
C PHE A 848 23.53 -18.85 -14.90
N SER A 849 22.28 -18.97 -15.38
CA SER A 849 21.78 -20.19 -16.04
C SER A 849 22.54 -20.46 -17.35
N LEU A 850 22.76 -19.44 -18.18
CA LEU A 850 23.60 -19.54 -19.38
C LEU A 850 25.02 -19.99 -19.04
N GLY A 851 25.65 -19.39 -18.03
CA GLY A 851 26.97 -19.81 -17.56
C GLY A 851 27.02 -21.31 -17.22
N THR A 852 25.99 -21.80 -16.52
CA THR A 852 25.85 -23.20 -16.09
C THR A 852 25.63 -24.14 -17.27
N ILE A 853 24.75 -23.77 -18.21
CA ILE A 853 24.50 -24.55 -19.44
C ILE A 853 25.79 -24.71 -20.24
N TYR A 854 26.57 -23.64 -20.41
CA TYR A 854 27.84 -23.71 -21.11
C TYR A 854 28.90 -24.52 -20.34
N THR A 855 28.90 -24.50 -19.00
CA THR A 855 29.72 -25.41 -18.17
C THR A 855 29.37 -26.87 -18.48
N ASN A 856 28.07 -27.21 -18.49
CA ASN A 856 27.60 -28.58 -18.78
C ASN A 856 27.94 -29.04 -20.20
N LYS A 857 27.94 -28.12 -21.17
CA LYS A 857 28.40 -28.38 -22.55
C LYS A 857 29.93 -28.45 -22.69
N LYS A 858 30.69 -28.19 -21.62
CA LYS A 858 32.16 -28.10 -21.59
C LYS A 858 32.74 -26.99 -22.50
N ASP A 859 31.92 -25.99 -22.84
CA ASP A 859 32.40 -24.76 -23.49
C ASP A 859 32.76 -23.74 -22.41
N TYR A 860 33.92 -23.96 -21.80
CA TYR A 860 34.40 -23.20 -20.66
C TYR A 860 34.58 -21.71 -20.98
N ASN A 861 34.92 -21.35 -22.22
CA ASN A 861 35.12 -19.95 -22.60
C ASN A 861 33.80 -19.17 -22.59
N GLN A 862 32.72 -19.73 -23.15
CA GLN A 862 31.40 -19.10 -23.09
C GLN A 862 30.85 -19.11 -21.66
N SER A 863 31.08 -20.19 -20.91
CA SER A 863 30.69 -20.26 -19.50
C SER A 863 31.30 -19.11 -18.69
N ILE A 864 32.62 -18.90 -18.81
CA ILE A 864 33.34 -17.81 -18.14
C ILE A 864 32.77 -16.45 -18.57
N HIS A 865 32.56 -16.22 -19.87
CA HIS A 865 32.00 -14.97 -20.39
C HIS A 865 30.66 -14.59 -19.75
N TYR A 866 29.73 -15.53 -19.60
CA TYR A 866 28.43 -15.26 -18.97
C TYR A 866 28.53 -15.07 -17.45
N TYR A 867 29.40 -15.81 -16.76
CA TYR A 867 29.65 -15.56 -15.33
C TYR A 867 30.36 -14.21 -15.08
N GLU A 868 31.26 -13.77 -15.96
CA GLU A 868 31.88 -12.45 -15.89
C GLU A 868 30.86 -11.33 -16.12
N LYS A 869 29.96 -11.49 -17.09
CA LYS A 869 28.82 -10.57 -17.27
C LYS A 869 27.95 -10.49 -16.02
N PHE A 870 27.65 -11.63 -15.39
CA PHE A 870 26.93 -11.66 -14.13
C PHE A 870 27.65 -10.84 -13.04
N ILE A 871 28.97 -11.03 -12.89
CA ILE A 871 29.78 -10.32 -11.89
C ILE A 871 29.77 -8.81 -12.14
N GLN A 872 29.84 -8.37 -13.40
CA GLN A 872 29.81 -6.95 -13.76
C GLN A 872 28.46 -6.28 -13.46
N SER A 873 27.34 -7.01 -13.58
CA SER A 873 25.99 -6.47 -13.40
C SER A 873 25.43 -6.63 -11.98
N ALA A 874 26.02 -7.51 -11.14
CA ALA A 874 25.50 -7.82 -9.82
C ALA A 874 25.94 -6.79 -8.75
N PRO A 875 25.06 -6.45 -7.78
CA PRO A 875 25.47 -5.74 -6.57
C PRO A 875 26.57 -6.50 -5.82
N ILE A 876 27.45 -5.78 -5.11
CA ILE A 876 28.60 -6.35 -4.38
C ILE A 876 28.17 -7.42 -3.37
N ASP A 877 26.99 -7.27 -2.76
CA ASP A 877 26.45 -8.17 -1.74
C ASP A 877 25.57 -9.30 -2.32
N HIS A 878 25.55 -9.48 -3.65
CA HIS A 878 24.66 -10.45 -4.28
C HIS A 878 25.02 -11.90 -3.91
N ASN A 879 24.01 -12.68 -3.50
CA ASN A 879 24.19 -14.03 -2.95
C ASN A 879 24.96 -15.02 -3.82
N ASN A 880 24.81 -14.95 -5.15
CA ASN A 880 25.48 -15.88 -6.08
C ASN A 880 26.85 -15.38 -6.55
N LEU A 881 27.29 -14.19 -6.15
CA LEU A 881 28.56 -13.61 -6.60
C LEU A 881 29.78 -14.51 -6.25
N PRO A 882 29.91 -15.04 -5.00
CA PRO A 882 31.02 -15.94 -4.68
C PRO A 882 30.96 -17.25 -5.48
N LEU A 883 29.75 -17.76 -5.76
CA LEU A 883 29.56 -18.99 -6.51
C LEU A 883 30.04 -18.84 -7.97
N CYS A 884 29.79 -17.68 -8.61
CA CYS A 884 30.30 -17.40 -9.95
C CYS A 884 31.84 -17.45 -9.99
N TYR A 885 32.52 -16.86 -9.00
CA TYR A 885 33.98 -16.95 -8.91
C TYR A 885 34.47 -18.40 -8.74
N VAL A 886 33.78 -19.21 -7.94
CA VAL A 886 34.11 -20.65 -7.80
C VAL A 886 33.93 -21.39 -9.12
N LEU A 887 32.83 -21.15 -9.84
CA LEU A 887 32.53 -21.81 -11.12
C LEU A 887 33.52 -21.39 -12.21
N ILE A 888 33.91 -20.10 -12.28
CA ILE A 888 35.01 -19.64 -13.15
C ILE A 888 36.32 -20.33 -12.77
N GLY A 889 36.61 -20.44 -11.47
CA GLY A 889 37.78 -21.16 -10.97
C GLY A 889 37.80 -22.62 -11.43
N GLN A 890 36.67 -23.32 -11.34
CA GLN A 890 36.52 -24.70 -11.83
C GLN A 890 36.70 -24.81 -13.34
N CYS A 891 36.09 -23.90 -14.13
CA CYS A 891 36.31 -23.84 -15.57
C CYS A 891 37.81 -23.67 -15.91
N HIS A 892 38.53 -22.84 -15.16
CA HIS A 892 39.98 -22.70 -15.33
C HIS A 892 40.77 -23.93 -14.86
N MET A 893 40.33 -24.64 -13.82
CA MET A 893 40.92 -25.93 -13.41
C MET A 893 40.80 -26.96 -14.54
N ASP A 894 39.63 -27.08 -15.17
CA ASP A 894 39.39 -28.00 -16.30
C ASP A 894 40.23 -27.62 -17.53
N GLN A 895 40.47 -26.32 -17.74
CA GLN A 895 41.38 -25.82 -18.76
C GLN A 895 42.87 -25.94 -18.37
N LYS A 896 43.20 -26.37 -17.15
CA LYS A 896 44.55 -26.46 -16.55
C LYS A 896 45.25 -25.12 -16.32
N TYR A 897 44.50 -24.03 -16.26
CA TYR A 897 45.00 -22.71 -15.87
C TYR A 897 44.96 -22.54 -14.34
N TYR A 898 45.77 -23.33 -13.64
CA TYR A 898 45.72 -23.45 -12.18
C TYR A 898 45.95 -22.13 -11.43
N GLU A 899 46.85 -21.26 -11.91
CA GLU A 899 47.10 -19.95 -11.29
C GLU A 899 45.85 -19.05 -11.34
N LYS A 900 45.18 -18.98 -12.50
CA LYS A 900 43.94 -18.22 -12.67
C LYS A 900 42.80 -18.82 -11.87
N ALA A 901 42.74 -20.14 -11.75
CA ALA A 901 41.76 -20.82 -10.92
C ALA A 901 41.91 -20.42 -9.44
N ILE A 902 43.14 -20.48 -8.92
CA ILE A 902 43.48 -20.08 -7.55
C ILE A 902 43.12 -18.62 -7.30
N GLU A 903 43.41 -17.71 -8.24
CA GLU A 903 43.04 -16.31 -8.12
C GLU A 903 41.53 -16.12 -7.95
N ASN A 904 40.72 -16.83 -8.74
CA ASN A 904 39.26 -16.77 -8.65
C ASN A 904 38.74 -17.38 -7.33
N PHE A 905 39.30 -18.51 -6.87
CA PHE A 905 38.94 -19.07 -5.55
C PHE A 905 39.27 -18.10 -4.41
N LYS A 906 40.40 -17.38 -4.48
CA LYS A 906 40.72 -16.32 -3.51
C LYS A 906 39.72 -15.18 -3.55
N LYS A 907 39.29 -14.72 -4.74
CA LYS A 907 38.23 -13.70 -4.86
C LYS A 907 36.92 -14.19 -4.24
N ALA A 908 36.53 -15.45 -4.48
CA ALA A 908 35.35 -16.04 -3.86
C ALA A 908 35.44 -16.01 -2.31
N ILE A 909 36.59 -16.41 -1.75
CA ILE A 909 36.85 -16.42 -0.30
C ILE A 909 36.71 -15.02 0.31
N VAL A 910 37.32 -14.00 -0.31
CA VAL A 910 37.23 -12.60 0.17
C VAL A 910 35.78 -12.12 0.21
N HIS A 911 34.98 -12.44 -0.81
CA HIS A 911 33.55 -12.10 -0.78
C HIS A 911 32.78 -12.88 0.28
N LEU A 912 33.12 -14.16 0.52
CA LEU A 912 32.48 -14.97 1.56
C LEU A 912 32.80 -14.49 2.98
N GLU A 913 34.00 -13.97 3.22
CA GLU A 913 34.40 -13.42 4.53
C GLU A 913 33.69 -12.10 4.85
N ASN A 914 33.31 -11.33 3.82
CA ASN A 914 32.60 -10.06 3.97
C ASN A 914 31.08 -10.21 4.15
N ILE A 915 30.49 -11.35 3.77
CA ILE A 915 29.05 -11.59 3.83
C ILE A 915 28.71 -12.34 5.13
N SER A 916 27.82 -11.79 5.96
CA SER A 916 27.41 -12.33 7.27
C SER A 916 26.59 -13.64 7.24
N LEU A 917 26.58 -14.36 6.11
CA LEU A 917 25.75 -15.54 5.91
C LEU A 917 26.52 -16.85 6.18
N ASN A 918 25.78 -17.84 6.66
CA ASN A 918 26.24 -19.18 7.01
C ASN A 918 26.58 -20.03 5.76
N LYS A 919 27.56 -19.60 4.94
CA LYS A 919 28.03 -20.28 3.71
C LYS A 919 29.35 -21.03 3.92
N GLN A 920 29.51 -21.66 5.07
CA GLN A 920 30.73 -22.37 5.45
C GLN A 920 31.08 -23.48 4.45
N ASN A 921 30.09 -24.15 3.85
CA ASN A 921 30.32 -25.19 2.85
C ASN A 921 30.93 -24.65 1.53
N LEU A 922 30.50 -23.47 1.06
CA LEU A 922 31.06 -22.87 -0.17
C LEU A 922 32.48 -22.35 0.06
N TYR A 923 32.76 -21.86 1.27
CA TYR A 923 34.09 -21.47 1.71
C TYR A 923 35.03 -22.67 1.76
N ALA A 924 34.61 -23.76 2.43
CA ALA A 924 35.37 -25.01 2.49
C ALA A 924 35.60 -25.62 1.10
N GLY A 925 34.59 -25.59 0.22
CA GLY A 925 34.72 -26.03 -1.17
C GLY A 925 35.75 -25.20 -1.94
N SER A 926 35.74 -23.88 -1.80
CA SER A 926 36.72 -22.99 -2.44
C SER A 926 38.15 -23.28 -1.96
N MET A 927 38.33 -23.53 -0.66
CA MET A 927 39.62 -23.92 -0.10
C MET A 927 40.09 -25.29 -0.60
N MET A 928 39.17 -26.26 -0.69
CA MET A 928 39.46 -27.58 -1.25
C MET A 928 39.95 -27.47 -2.70
N TYR A 929 39.22 -26.76 -3.57
CA TYR A 929 39.63 -26.56 -4.97
C TYR A 929 40.94 -25.78 -5.10
N MET A 930 41.19 -24.82 -4.21
CA MET A 930 42.48 -24.13 -4.14
C MET A 930 43.61 -25.08 -3.71
N GLY A 931 43.33 -26.04 -2.81
CA GLY A 931 44.25 -27.12 -2.44
C GLY A 931 44.62 -28.00 -3.64
N ILE A 932 43.64 -28.37 -4.47
CA ILE A 932 43.88 -29.09 -5.72
C ILE A 932 44.74 -28.25 -6.68
N GLY A 933 44.40 -26.97 -6.88
CA GLY A 933 45.16 -26.08 -7.74
C GLY A 933 46.62 -25.94 -7.31
N TYR A 934 46.88 -25.77 -6.01
CA TYR A 934 48.25 -25.70 -5.48
C TYR A 934 49.00 -27.03 -5.62
N SER A 935 48.32 -28.17 -5.44
CA SER A 935 48.90 -29.51 -5.68
C SER A 935 49.39 -29.67 -7.11
N GLU A 936 48.64 -29.14 -8.09
CA GLU A 936 48.98 -29.22 -9.51
C GLU A 936 50.07 -28.23 -9.95
N LEU A 937 50.27 -27.10 -9.25
CA LEU A 937 51.39 -26.17 -9.50
C LEU A 937 52.77 -26.74 -9.11
N GLY A 938 52.80 -27.84 -8.35
CA GLY A 938 54.01 -28.61 -8.08
C GLY A 938 54.69 -28.29 -6.74
N LYS A 939 55.91 -28.79 -6.59
CA LYS A 939 56.56 -29.00 -5.28
C LYS A 939 56.64 -27.80 -4.34
N ASN A 940 56.73 -26.59 -4.87
CA ASN A 940 56.88 -25.38 -4.05
C ASN A 940 55.57 -24.96 -3.36
N TYR A 941 54.45 -25.58 -3.72
CA TYR A 941 53.12 -25.22 -3.22
C TYR A 941 52.44 -26.35 -2.45
N PHE A 942 53.13 -27.47 -2.18
CA PHE A 942 52.53 -28.58 -1.43
C PHE A 942 52.12 -28.17 -0.02
N ASP A 943 52.90 -27.33 0.67
CA ASP A 943 52.54 -26.88 2.02
C ASP A 943 51.31 -25.96 1.98
N ASN A 944 51.18 -25.10 0.96
CA ASN A 944 49.95 -24.33 0.71
C ASN A 944 48.75 -25.23 0.40
N ALA A 945 48.96 -26.29 -0.40
CA ALA A 945 47.92 -27.24 -0.74
C ALA A 945 47.40 -27.98 0.51
N ILE A 946 48.32 -28.38 1.40
CA ILE A 946 48.00 -29.03 2.68
C ILE A 946 47.23 -28.07 3.59
N ASP A 947 47.70 -26.83 3.78
CA ASP A 947 47.04 -25.83 4.64
C ASP A 947 45.59 -25.56 4.19
N CYS A 948 45.37 -25.34 2.89
CA CYS A 948 44.04 -25.13 2.34
C CYS A 948 43.13 -26.36 2.54
N THR A 949 43.65 -27.56 2.29
CA THR A 949 42.87 -28.81 2.41
C THR A 949 42.52 -29.10 3.87
N LEU A 950 43.45 -28.90 4.81
CA LEU A 950 43.20 -29.08 6.25
C LEU A 950 42.16 -28.08 6.79
N LYS A 951 42.17 -26.84 6.30
CA LYS A 951 41.13 -25.85 6.66
C LYS A 951 39.76 -26.28 6.16
N ALA A 952 39.65 -26.81 4.94
CA ALA A 952 38.41 -27.36 4.41
C ALA A 952 37.91 -28.56 5.23
N ILE A 953 38.80 -29.50 5.57
CA ILE A 953 38.50 -30.66 6.44
C ILE A 953 37.90 -30.19 7.76
N LYS A 954 38.56 -29.25 8.44
CA LYS A 954 38.12 -28.74 9.74
C LYS A 954 36.70 -28.17 9.72
N ILE A 955 36.29 -27.55 8.62
CA ILE A 955 34.93 -27.01 8.45
C ILE A 955 33.94 -28.14 8.17
N TYR A 956 34.24 -29.03 7.22
CA TYR A 956 33.33 -30.14 6.89
C TYR A 956 33.16 -31.15 8.04
N GLU A 957 34.13 -31.28 8.94
CA GLU A 957 34.01 -32.09 10.16
C GLU A 957 33.01 -31.55 11.18
N GLN A 958 32.84 -30.22 11.25
CA GLN A 958 31.89 -29.58 12.18
C GLN A 958 30.43 -29.91 11.82
N ASP A 959 30.15 -30.22 10.56
CA ASP A 959 28.82 -30.55 10.04
C ASP A 959 28.80 -31.89 9.29
N SER A 960 29.33 -32.92 9.96
CA SER A 960 29.64 -34.24 9.37
C SER A 960 28.43 -35.09 8.92
N ARG A 961 27.18 -34.68 9.22
CA ARG A 961 26.00 -35.43 8.78
C ARG A 961 25.62 -35.15 7.33
N GLU A 962 25.80 -33.92 6.86
CA GLU A 962 25.38 -33.49 5.52
C GLU A 962 26.53 -33.54 4.48
N ASN A 963 27.80 -33.39 4.90
CA ASN A 963 28.94 -33.20 3.99
C ASN A 963 29.89 -34.41 3.89
N LYS A 964 29.40 -35.64 4.08
CA LYS A 964 30.28 -36.84 4.10
C LYS A 964 31.06 -37.04 2.80
N THR A 965 30.45 -36.70 1.67
CA THR A 965 31.04 -36.87 0.34
C THR A 965 32.19 -35.90 0.11
N GLU A 966 32.00 -34.63 0.46
CA GLU A 966 32.98 -33.55 0.36
C GLU A 966 34.15 -33.78 1.33
N LEU A 967 33.86 -34.25 2.55
CA LEU A 967 34.87 -34.60 3.54
C LEU A 967 35.74 -35.77 3.06
N ALA A 968 35.13 -36.83 2.53
CA ALA A 968 35.85 -37.96 1.95
C ALA A 968 36.76 -37.52 0.78
N LEU A 969 36.29 -36.58 -0.04
CA LEU A 969 37.06 -35.99 -1.14
C LEU A 969 38.24 -35.16 -0.62
N CYS A 970 38.06 -34.36 0.43
CA CYS A 970 39.15 -33.62 1.06
C CYS A 970 40.25 -34.54 1.59
N TYR A 971 39.88 -35.65 2.26
CA TYR A 971 40.84 -36.66 2.71
C TYR A 971 41.55 -37.35 1.52
N LEU A 972 40.84 -37.64 0.43
CA LEU A 972 41.45 -38.17 -0.79
C LEU A 972 42.48 -37.19 -1.39
N ILE A 973 42.12 -35.91 -1.49
CA ILE A 973 43.02 -34.86 -2.00
C ILE A 973 44.24 -34.71 -1.09
N TYR A 974 44.04 -34.72 0.22
CA TYR A 974 45.15 -34.65 1.18
C TYR A 974 46.09 -35.85 1.02
N GLY A 975 45.54 -37.06 0.88
CA GLY A 975 46.31 -38.27 0.59
C GLY A 975 47.10 -38.18 -0.72
N ASP A 976 46.52 -37.63 -1.79
CA ASP A 976 47.21 -37.42 -3.08
C ASP A 976 48.37 -36.43 -2.96
N ILE A 977 48.19 -35.33 -2.21
CA ILE A 977 49.25 -34.35 -1.96
C ILE A 977 50.42 -35.02 -1.20
N LEU A 978 50.13 -35.80 -0.16
CA LEU A 978 51.16 -36.54 0.59
C LEU A 978 51.87 -37.58 -0.27
N PHE A 979 51.15 -38.25 -1.17
CA PHE A 979 51.74 -39.18 -2.14
C PHE A 979 52.71 -38.46 -3.09
N LYS A 980 52.31 -37.31 -3.65
CA LYS A 980 53.18 -36.46 -4.50
C LYS A 980 54.41 -35.93 -3.76
N LYS A 981 54.28 -35.70 -2.44
CA LYS A 981 55.38 -35.31 -1.54
C LYS A 981 56.30 -36.49 -1.18
N GLY A 982 55.90 -37.74 -1.46
CA GLY A 982 56.67 -38.95 -1.17
C GLY A 982 56.42 -39.56 0.21
N GLN A 983 55.46 -39.03 0.97
CA GLN A 983 55.07 -39.51 2.31
C GLN A 983 54.04 -40.64 2.20
N TYR A 984 54.46 -41.79 1.69
CA TYR A 984 53.54 -42.87 1.32
C TYR A 984 52.82 -43.52 2.51
N VAL A 985 53.43 -43.58 3.69
CA VAL A 985 52.81 -44.17 4.89
C VAL A 985 51.65 -43.30 5.38
N GLU A 986 51.90 -42.00 5.56
CA GLU A 986 50.89 -41.02 5.95
C GLU A 986 49.76 -40.95 4.90
N SER A 987 50.11 -40.98 3.61
CA SER A 987 49.13 -41.03 2.53
C SER A 987 48.18 -42.24 2.63
N ILE A 988 48.69 -43.42 3.00
CA ILE A 988 47.86 -44.63 3.21
C ILE A 988 46.90 -44.45 4.39
N GLU A 989 47.37 -43.88 5.51
CA GLU A 989 46.54 -43.63 6.70
C GLU A 989 45.38 -42.68 6.36
N ILE A 990 45.70 -41.56 5.70
CA ILE A 990 44.73 -40.55 5.26
C ILE A 990 43.76 -41.11 4.20
N ALA A 991 44.25 -41.88 3.22
CA ALA A 991 43.39 -42.53 2.23
C ALA A 991 42.43 -43.54 2.86
N ASN A 992 42.88 -44.29 3.88
CA ASN A 992 41.98 -45.18 4.64
C ASN A 992 40.92 -44.38 5.43
N GLN A 993 41.27 -43.21 5.98
CA GLN A 993 40.28 -42.32 6.60
C GLN A 993 39.19 -41.90 5.61
N SER A 994 39.54 -41.53 4.37
CA SER A 994 38.56 -41.22 3.31
C SER A 994 37.54 -42.35 3.11
N LEU A 995 37.96 -43.62 3.13
CA LEU A 995 37.08 -44.79 2.98
C LEU A 995 36.12 -45.00 4.16
N THR A 996 36.43 -44.49 5.36
CA THR A 996 35.55 -44.64 6.54
C THR A 996 34.25 -43.87 6.43
N PHE A 997 34.19 -42.84 5.59
CA PHE A 997 33.04 -41.94 5.49
C PHE A 997 31.88 -42.42 4.59
N GLN A 998 31.88 -43.71 4.20
CA GLN A 998 30.80 -44.40 3.46
C GLN A 998 30.17 -43.53 2.36
N VAL A 999 30.92 -43.34 1.27
CA VAL A 999 30.61 -42.37 0.21
C VAL A 999 29.49 -42.89 -0.70
N GLU A 1000 28.49 -42.05 -1.00
CA GLU A 1000 27.48 -42.33 -2.03
C GLU A 1000 28.10 -42.31 -3.45
N THR A 1001 29.22 -41.59 -3.64
CA THR A 1001 29.87 -41.46 -4.94
C THR A 1001 30.89 -42.58 -5.17
N LYS A 1002 30.52 -43.53 -6.05
CA LYS A 1002 31.41 -44.62 -6.50
C LYS A 1002 32.75 -44.12 -7.06
N LEU A 1003 32.77 -42.93 -7.66
CA LEU A 1003 33.98 -42.29 -8.19
C LEU A 1003 35.03 -42.06 -7.11
N ASN A 1004 34.68 -41.42 -5.98
CA ASN A 1004 35.64 -41.09 -4.93
C ASN A 1004 36.24 -42.36 -4.33
N VAL A 1005 35.42 -43.38 -4.08
CA VAL A 1005 35.88 -44.68 -3.56
C VAL A 1005 36.87 -45.34 -4.52
N ALA A 1006 36.56 -45.35 -5.83
CA ALA A 1006 37.46 -45.90 -6.83
C ALA A 1006 38.80 -45.15 -6.88
N LEU A 1007 38.79 -43.82 -6.82
CA LEU A 1007 40.01 -43.01 -6.81
C LEU A 1007 40.83 -43.21 -5.53
N THR A 1008 40.20 -43.38 -4.37
CA THR A 1008 40.89 -43.68 -3.12
C THR A 1008 41.59 -45.04 -3.17
N TYR A 1009 40.95 -46.08 -3.72
CA TYR A 1009 41.61 -47.37 -3.93
C TYR A 1009 42.73 -47.31 -4.97
N LEU A 1010 42.61 -46.45 -6.00
CA LEU A 1010 43.70 -46.21 -6.96
C LEU A 1010 44.90 -45.57 -6.26
N LEU A 1011 44.66 -44.56 -5.41
CA LEU A 1011 45.72 -43.92 -4.62
C LEU A 1011 46.41 -44.93 -3.70
N LEU A 1012 45.66 -45.75 -2.97
CA LEU A 1012 46.23 -46.83 -2.15
C LEU A 1012 47.07 -47.80 -3.00
N GLY A 1013 46.57 -48.20 -4.17
CA GLY A 1013 47.29 -49.02 -5.13
C GLY A 1013 48.65 -48.41 -5.52
N CYS A 1014 48.67 -47.11 -5.84
CA CYS A 1014 49.88 -46.37 -6.13
C CYS A 1014 50.84 -46.31 -4.93
N CYS A 1015 50.35 -46.03 -3.72
CA CYS A 1015 51.17 -45.96 -2.51
C CYS A 1015 51.83 -47.30 -2.18
N TYR A 1016 51.09 -48.41 -2.25
CA TYR A 1016 51.66 -49.74 -2.02
C TYR A 1016 52.66 -50.15 -3.11
N TYR A 1017 52.43 -49.74 -4.36
CA TYR A 1017 53.38 -49.97 -5.45
C TYR A 1017 54.72 -49.27 -5.19
N GLU A 1018 54.69 -48.01 -4.76
CA GLU A 1018 55.91 -47.25 -4.43
C GLU A 1018 56.62 -47.76 -3.16
N LYS A 1019 55.92 -48.51 -2.30
CA LYS A 1019 56.50 -49.25 -1.15
C LYS A 1019 57.00 -50.65 -1.51
N ASP A 1020 57.01 -51.01 -2.80
CA ASP A 1020 57.40 -52.32 -3.32
C ASP A 1020 56.51 -53.51 -2.87
N ASP A 1021 55.32 -53.25 -2.30
CA ASP A 1021 54.30 -54.28 -2.02
C ASP A 1021 53.33 -54.42 -3.20
N TYR A 1022 53.81 -55.10 -4.24
CA TYR A 1022 53.08 -55.25 -5.50
C TYR A 1022 51.82 -56.12 -5.37
N GLN A 1023 51.80 -57.04 -4.41
CA GLN A 1023 50.67 -57.95 -4.19
C GLN A 1023 49.45 -57.16 -3.67
N THR A 1024 49.68 -56.32 -2.65
CA THR A 1024 48.64 -55.45 -2.07
C THR A 1024 48.26 -54.34 -3.04
N ALA A 1025 49.22 -53.76 -3.76
CA ALA A 1025 48.98 -52.78 -4.81
C ALA A 1025 48.04 -53.30 -5.91
N PHE A 1026 48.29 -54.52 -6.41
CA PHE A 1026 47.44 -55.17 -7.40
C PHE A 1026 46.01 -55.36 -6.89
N LYS A 1027 45.85 -55.82 -5.64
CA LYS A 1027 44.53 -56.04 -5.02
C LYS A 1027 43.72 -54.74 -4.96
N HIS A 1028 44.28 -53.65 -4.44
CA HIS A 1028 43.56 -52.37 -4.34
C HIS A 1028 43.27 -51.75 -5.70
N THR A 1029 44.22 -51.81 -6.64
CA THR A 1029 44.01 -51.27 -7.99
C THR A 1029 42.94 -52.05 -8.77
N LYS A 1030 42.85 -53.38 -8.57
CA LYS A 1030 41.79 -54.20 -9.16
C LYS A 1030 40.41 -53.86 -8.59
N LEU A 1031 40.31 -53.65 -7.28
CA LEU A 1031 39.08 -53.17 -6.64
C LEU A 1031 38.67 -51.79 -7.17
N SER A 1032 39.64 -50.87 -7.32
CA SER A 1032 39.41 -49.57 -7.97
C SER A 1032 38.82 -49.73 -9.38
N MET A 1033 39.38 -50.63 -10.19
CA MET A 1033 38.88 -50.92 -11.54
C MET A 1033 37.43 -51.41 -11.54
N GLU A 1034 37.09 -52.34 -10.65
CA GLU A 1034 35.74 -52.93 -10.56
C GLU A 1034 34.70 -51.85 -10.21
N ILE A 1035 34.99 -51.02 -9.19
CA ILE A 1035 34.11 -49.93 -8.77
C ILE A 1035 34.02 -48.84 -9.84
N TYR A 1036 35.13 -48.49 -10.48
CA TYR A 1036 35.14 -47.44 -11.51
C TYR A 1036 34.35 -47.82 -12.76
N LYS A 1037 34.32 -49.11 -13.14
CA LYS A 1037 33.48 -49.60 -14.24
C LYS A 1037 31.98 -49.48 -13.97
N GLU A 1038 31.57 -49.57 -12.71
CA GLU A 1038 30.18 -49.32 -12.33
C GLU A 1038 29.79 -47.84 -12.45
N TYR A 1039 30.77 -46.93 -12.29
CA TYR A 1039 30.58 -45.49 -12.44
C TYR A 1039 30.63 -45.04 -13.91
N CYS A 1040 31.64 -45.51 -14.66
CA CYS A 1040 31.87 -45.19 -16.07
C CYS A 1040 31.93 -46.49 -16.89
N PRO A 1041 30.78 -46.96 -17.44
CA PRO A 1041 30.73 -48.23 -18.16
C PRO A 1041 31.61 -48.27 -19.41
N GLU A 1042 31.82 -47.12 -20.07
CA GLU A 1042 32.66 -47.04 -21.27
C GLU A 1042 34.16 -47.23 -20.97
N PHE A 1043 34.60 -46.91 -19.74
CA PHE A 1043 35.97 -47.12 -19.24
C PHE A 1043 37.07 -46.64 -20.22
N ASN A 1044 36.89 -45.46 -20.79
CA ASN A 1044 37.69 -44.93 -21.90
C ASN A 1044 38.33 -43.55 -21.62
N ASP A 1045 38.48 -43.19 -20.35
CA ASP A 1045 38.98 -41.89 -19.89
C ASP A 1045 40.41 -41.93 -19.30
N GLU A 1046 40.86 -40.79 -18.78
CA GLU A 1046 42.20 -40.63 -18.21
C GLU A 1046 42.43 -41.48 -16.94
N HIS A 1047 41.41 -41.66 -16.10
CA HIS A 1047 41.51 -42.48 -14.89
C HIS A 1047 41.56 -43.96 -15.23
N SER A 1048 40.77 -44.39 -16.21
CA SER A 1048 40.78 -45.74 -16.78
C SER A 1048 42.18 -46.11 -17.28
N ALA A 1049 42.87 -45.17 -17.95
CA ALA A 1049 44.26 -45.33 -18.37
C ALA A 1049 45.22 -45.47 -17.17
N ASN A 1050 45.06 -44.67 -16.11
CA ASN A 1050 45.89 -44.78 -14.91
C ASN A 1050 45.71 -46.16 -14.23
N ILE A 1051 44.48 -46.62 -14.09
CA ILE A 1051 44.14 -47.92 -13.48
C ILE A 1051 44.84 -49.06 -14.24
N TYR A 1052 44.67 -49.13 -15.57
CA TYR A 1052 45.33 -50.17 -16.36
C TYR A 1052 46.86 -50.08 -16.31
N GLY A 1053 47.42 -48.87 -16.28
CA GLY A 1053 48.86 -48.66 -16.16
C GLY A 1053 49.45 -49.21 -14.86
N VAL A 1054 48.80 -48.95 -13.73
CA VAL A 1054 49.24 -49.46 -12.42
C VAL A 1054 49.09 -50.98 -12.35
N ILE A 1055 47.97 -51.54 -12.85
CA ILE A 1055 47.76 -53.00 -12.92
C ILE A 1055 48.85 -53.67 -13.75
N ALA A 1056 49.13 -53.15 -14.96
CA ALA A 1056 50.14 -53.71 -15.85
C ALA A 1056 51.54 -53.72 -15.19
N LYS A 1057 51.90 -52.63 -14.50
CA LYS A 1057 53.15 -52.54 -13.74
C LYS A 1057 53.20 -53.53 -12.57
N CYS A 1058 52.12 -53.68 -11.80
CA CYS A 1058 52.06 -54.65 -10.71
C CYS A 1058 52.21 -56.09 -11.24
N CYS A 1059 51.48 -56.46 -12.30
CA CYS A 1059 51.59 -57.78 -12.93
C CYS A 1059 53.01 -58.07 -13.40
N PHE A 1060 53.67 -57.08 -14.01
CA PHE A 1060 55.06 -57.20 -14.45
C PHE A 1060 56.00 -57.47 -13.28
N ARG A 1061 55.87 -56.74 -12.16
CA ARG A 1061 56.72 -56.93 -10.96
C ARG A 1061 56.45 -58.25 -10.24
N LEU A 1062 55.24 -58.78 -10.35
CA LEU A 1062 54.85 -60.10 -9.86
C LEU A 1062 55.25 -61.25 -10.81
N ASN A 1063 55.95 -60.97 -11.92
CA ASN A 1063 56.33 -61.92 -12.97
C ASN A 1063 55.14 -62.57 -13.73
N ASN A 1064 53.93 -61.98 -13.66
CA ASN A 1064 52.78 -62.38 -14.46
C ASN A 1064 52.79 -61.66 -15.82
N PHE A 1065 53.69 -62.09 -16.71
CA PHE A 1065 53.97 -61.35 -17.96
C PHE A 1065 52.80 -61.35 -18.96
N ASP A 1066 52.00 -62.42 -19.03
CA ASP A 1066 50.87 -62.50 -19.97
C ASP A 1066 49.74 -61.55 -19.58
N GLU A 1067 49.39 -61.47 -18.29
CA GLU A 1067 48.42 -60.50 -17.79
C GLU A 1067 48.96 -59.06 -17.93
N ALA A 1068 50.24 -58.84 -17.61
CA ALA A 1068 50.88 -57.54 -17.78
C ALA A 1068 50.78 -57.05 -19.23
N LEU A 1069 51.04 -57.94 -20.21
CA LEU A 1069 50.92 -57.64 -21.63
C LEU A 1069 49.47 -57.29 -22.01
N SER A 1070 48.50 -58.09 -21.55
CA SER A 1070 47.08 -57.84 -21.81
C SER A 1070 46.63 -56.46 -21.35
N TYR A 1071 46.95 -56.08 -20.11
CA TYR A 1071 46.58 -54.78 -19.56
C TYR A 1071 47.35 -53.62 -20.21
N ALA A 1072 48.63 -53.80 -20.55
CA ALA A 1072 49.42 -52.80 -21.25
C ALA A 1072 48.88 -52.51 -22.67
N LEU A 1073 48.37 -53.53 -23.37
CA LEU A 1073 47.73 -53.35 -24.69
C LEU A 1073 46.39 -52.62 -24.59
N LYS A 1074 45.56 -52.94 -23.59
CA LYS A 1074 44.31 -52.21 -23.31
C LYS A 1074 44.55 -50.74 -22.99
N LEU A 1075 45.58 -50.46 -22.18
CA LEU A 1075 46.03 -49.10 -21.90
C LEU A 1075 46.37 -48.35 -23.20
N GLN A 1076 47.10 -49.00 -24.11
CA GLN A 1076 47.49 -48.39 -25.38
C GLN A 1076 46.27 -48.07 -26.27
N GLU A 1077 45.27 -48.95 -26.30
CA GLU A 1077 44.04 -48.72 -27.05
C GLU A 1077 43.29 -47.47 -26.56
N ILE A 1078 43.15 -47.32 -25.24
CA ILE A 1078 42.52 -46.13 -24.64
C ILE A 1078 43.34 -44.88 -24.93
N LEU A 1079 44.66 -44.93 -24.71
CA LEU A 1079 45.53 -43.78 -24.96
C LEU A 1079 45.54 -43.35 -26.44
N ASN A 1080 45.34 -44.28 -27.38
CA ASN A 1080 45.23 -43.95 -28.81
C ASN A 1080 43.92 -43.22 -29.15
N LYS A 1081 42.84 -43.50 -28.43
CA LYS A 1081 41.55 -42.81 -28.57
C LYS A 1081 41.54 -41.44 -27.88
N LEU A 1082 42.39 -41.25 -26.87
CA LEU A 1082 42.54 -40.00 -26.13
C LEU A 1082 43.50 -39.01 -26.84
N SER A 1083 43.26 -37.71 -26.61
CA SER A 1083 43.93 -36.58 -27.29
C SER A 1083 45.47 -36.62 -27.29
N SER A 1084 46.09 -35.79 -28.14
CA SER A 1084 47.56 -35.62 -28.22
C SER A 1084 48.21 -35.11 -26.92
N LYS A 1085 47.46 -34.63 -25.93
CA LYS A 1085 47.97 -34.06 -24.67
C LYS A 1085 48.38 -35.09 -23.60
N LEU A 1086 48.27 -36.39 -23.87
CA LEU A 1086 48.68 -37.48 -22.96
C LEU A 1086 50.00 -38.16 -23.37
N ASN A 1087 50.90 -37.42 -24.02
CA ASN A 1087 52.14 -37.95 -24.58
C ASN A 1087 53.06 -38.63 -23.54
N ILE A 1088 53.08 -38.16 -22.30
CA ILE A 1088 53.85 -38.80 -21.22
C ILE A 1088 53.31 -40.20 -20.89
N LYS A 1089 51.98 -40.34 -20.76
CA LYS A 1089 51.36 -41.65 -20.49
C LYS A 1089 51.52 -42.60 -21.67
N LYS A 1090 51.43 -42.08 -22.90
CA LYS A 1090 51.76 -42.82 -24.12
C LYS A 1090 53.19 -43.35 -24.07
N ALA A 1091 54.17 -42.50 -23.76
CA ALA A 1091 55.56 -42.91 -23.65
C ALA A 1091 55.78 -43.94 -22.52
N GLY A 1092 55.17 -43.74 -21.35
CA GLY A 1092 55.22 -44.69 -20.23
C GLY A 1092 54.64 -46.06 -20.57
N SER A 1093 53.50 -46.11 -21.30
CA SER A 1093 52.89 -47.38 -21.73
C SER A 1093 53.80 -48.19 -22.67
N LEU A 1094 54.49 -47.51 -23.59
CA LEU A 1094 55.44 -48.12 -24.52
C LEU A 1094 56.65 -48.69 -23.77
N ILE A 1095 57.08 -48.03 -22.69
CA ILE A 1095 58.16 -48.54 -21.84
C ILE A 1095 57.76 -49.77 -21.05
N VAL A 1096 56.53 -49.82 -20.52
CA VAL A 1096 56.02 -51.04 -19.86
C VAL A 1096 56.00 -52.21 -20.85
N LEU A 1097 55.56 -52.00 -22.10
CA LEU A 1097 55.64 -53.01 -23.16
C LEU A 1097 57.09 -53.42 -23.44
N ALA A 1098 58.03 -52.47 -23.52
CA ALA A 1098 59.44 -52.75 -23.74
C ALA A 1098 60.05 -53.61 -22.61
N LEU A 1099 59.68 -53.35 -21.35
CA LEU A 1099 60.06 -54.13 -20.18
C LEU A 1099 59.53 -55.56 -20.27
N ILE A 1100 58.25 -55.74 -20.61
CA ILE A 1100 57.62 -57.06 -20.76
C ILE A 1100 58.31 -57.87 -21.85
N TYR A 1101 58.48 -57.30 -23.06
CA TYR A 1101 59.14 -58.00 -24.17
C TYR A 1101 60.62 -58.31 -23.90
N SER A 1102 61.32 -57.48 -23.12
CA SER A 1102 62.71 -57.74 -22.70
C SER A 1102 62.80 -58.98 -21.81
N LYS A 1103 61.87 -59.13 -20.84
CA LYS A 1103 61.79 -60.33 -19.98
C LYS A 1103 61.36 -61.59 -20.73
N GLN A 1104 60.60 -61.45 -21.81
CA GLN A 1104 60.25 -62.54 -22.73
C GLN A 1104 61.35 -62.83 -23.78
N TYR A 1105 62.55 -62.24 -23.65
CA TYR A 1105 63.68 -62.40 -24.58
C TYR A 1105 63.41 -61.91 -26.02
N GLN A 1106 62.35 -61.14 -26.26
CA GLN A 1106 62.02 -60.52 -27.54
C GLN A 1106 62.68 -59.14 -27.66
N TYR A 1107 64.00 -59.12 -27.74
CA TYR A 1107 64.80 -57.90 -27.68
C TYR A 1107 64.55 -56.91 -28.82
N GLU A 1108 64.23 -57.39 -30.03
CA GLU A 1108 63.96 -56.51 -31.18
C GLU A 1108 62.71 -55.65 -30.95
N LYS A 1109 61.59 -56.27 -30.54
CA LYS A 1109 60.36 -55.56 -30.18
C LYS A 1109 60.58 -54.63 -28.99
N SER A 1110 61.33 -55.09 -27.99
CA SER A 1110 61.69 -54.25 -26.84
C SER A 1110 62.43 -52.97 -27.28
N MET A 1111 63.40 -53.08 -28.19
CA MET A 1111 64.12 -51.93 -28.74
C MET A 1111 63.23 -50.99 -29.58
N GLU A 1112 62.28 -51.53 -30.34
CA GLU A 1112 61.33 -50.72 -31.11
C GLU A 1112 60.46 -49.84 -30.21
N TYR A 1113 59.76 -50.46 -29.23
CA TYR A 1113 58.89 -49.74 -28.30
C TYR A 1113 59.67 -48.72 -27.47
N ARG A 1114 60.88 -49.10 -27.04
CA ARG A 1114 61.81 -48.21 -26.34
C ARG A 1114 62.18 -46.98 -27.16
N LYS A 1115 62.48 -47.14 -28.45
CA LYS A 1115 62.85 -46.02 -29.34
C LYS A 1115 61.68 -45.06 -29.49
N ARG A 1116 60.47 -45.59 -29.72
CA ARG A 1116 59.24 -44.79 -29.84
C ARG A 1116 58.97 -43.97 -28.57
N ALA A 1117 59.11 -44.58 -27.39
CA ALA A 1117 58.95 -43.87 -26.13
C ALA A 1117 59.96 -42.72 -25.97
N LEU A 1118 61.23 -42.94 -26.32
CA LEU A 1118 62.26 -41.90 -26.24
C LEU A 1118 62.05 -40.76 -27.24
N ASP A 1119 61.51 -41.04 -28.43
CA ASP A 1119 61.20 -40.00 -29.41
C ASP A 1119 60.04 -39.12 -28.93
N ILE A 1120 59.02 -39.69 -28.28
CA ILE A 1120 57.98 -38.91 -27.58
C ILE A 1120 58.58 -38.06 -26.45
N CYS A 1121 59.48 -38.64 -25.63
CA CYS A 1121 60.17 -37.87 -24.58
C CYS A 1121 61.00 -36.70 -25.14
N LYS A 1122 61.64 -36.85 -26.30
CA LYS A 1122 62.39 -35.74 -26.92
C LYS A 1122 61.46 -34.59 -27.31
N GLN A 1123 60.28 -34.90 -27.86
CA GLN A 1123 59.29 -33.87 -28.19
C GLN A 1123 58.81 -33.15 -26.94
N LEU A 1124 58.45 -33.90 -25.89
CA LEU A 1124 58.04 -33.33 -24.61
C LEU A 1124 59.10 -32.41 -23.97
N ILE A 1125 60.38 -32.76 -24.08
CA ILE A 1125 61.48 -31.91 -23.59
C ILE A 1125 61.57 -30.60 -24.37
N ILE A 1126 61.30 -30.62 -25.68
CA ILE A 1126 61.28 -29.40 -26.52
C ILE A 1126 60.09 -28.52 -26.16
N ASP A 1127 58.94 -29.14 -25.90
CA ASP A 1127 57.69 -28.47 -25.57
C ASP A 1127 57.66 -27.94 -24.12
N GLY A 1128 58.67 -28.26 -23.30
CA GLY A 1128 58.79 -27.79 -21.92
C GLY A 1128 57.82 -28.47 -20.94
N GLU A 1129 57.20 -29.58 -21.33
CA GLU A 1129 56.15 -30.24 -20.55
C GLU A 1129 56.70 -31.29 -19.55
N ASN A 1130 56.16 -31.23 -18.32
CA ASN A 1130 56.22 -32.19 -17.20
C ASN A 1130 57.44 -33.15 -17.15
N ILE A 1131 58.38 -32.75 -16.28
CA ILE A 1131 59.77 -33.18 -16.23
C ILE A 1131 59.91 -34.47 -15.40
N ASN A 1132 59.07 -34.69 -14.39
CA ASN A 1132 59.07 -35.90 -13.55
C ASN A 1132 58.69 -37.18 -14.31
N GLY A 1133 57.66 -37.12 -15.18
CA GLY A 1133 57.26 -38.26 -16.00
C GLY A 1133 58.37 -38.72 -16.95
N ILE A 1134 59.12 -37.76 -17.50
CA ILE A 1134 60.32 -38.00 -18.29
C ILE A 1134 61.41 -38.68 -17.45
N GLY A 1135 61.59 -38.25 -16.19
CA GLY A 1135 62.49 -38.88 -15.22
C GLY A 1135 62.19 -40.37 -15.01
N SER A 1136 60.92 -40.73 -14.79
CA SER A 1136 60.47 -42.12 -14.62
C SER A 1136 60.74 -42.97 -15.87
N ILE A 1137 60.54 -42.41 -17.05
CA ILE A 1137 60.85 -43.09 -18.32
C ILE A 1137 62.36 -43.33 -18.45
N PHE A 1138 63.21 -42.37 -18.04
CA PHE A 1138 64.66 -42.57 -18.04
C PHE A 1138 65.12 -43.58 -16.99
N GLU A 1139 64.44 -43.67 -15.85
CA GLU A 1139 64.65 -44.70 -14.82
C GLU A 1139 64.34 -46.09 -15.35
N ASP A 1140 63.14 -46.32 -15.89
CA ASP A 1140 62.73 -47.60 -16.46
C ASP A 1140 63.67 -48.03 -17.62
N ASN A 1141 64.17 -47.06 -18.39
CA ASN A 1141 65.21 -47.28 -19.40
C ASN A 1141 66.57 -47.70 -18.80
N GLY A 1142 66.91 -47.19 -17.62
CA GLY A 1142 68.06 -47.63 -16.84
C GLY A 1142 67.91 -49.09 -16.42
N GLU A 1143 66.73 -49.45 -15.91
CA GLU A 1143 66.38 -50.84 -15.54
C GLU A 1143 66.45 -51.80 -16.73
N LEU A 1144 65.93 -51.40 -17.90
CA LEU A 1144 66.09 -52.16 -19.15
C LEU A 1144 67.56 -52.46 -19.46
N TYR A 1145 68.47 -51.49 -19.28
CA TYR A 1145 69.89 -51.73 -19.50
C TYR A 1145 70.56 -52.60 -18.43
N ILE A 1146 70.04 -52.60 -17.20
CA ILE A 1146 70.47 -53.58 -16.17
C ILE A 1146 70.07 -54.98 -16.59
N ASN A 1147 68.84 -55.18 -17.05
CA ASN A 1147 68.36 -56.48 -17.54
C ASN A 1147 69.19 -57.01 -18.73
N GLU A 1148 69.72 -56.12 -19.57
CA GLU A 1148 70.64 -56.45 -20.66
C GLU A 1148 72.12 -56.54 -20.25
N ASN A 1149 72.45 -56.42 -18.96
CA ASN A 1149 73.80 -56.40 -18.40
C ASN A 1149 74.72 -55.25 -18.92
N LYS A 1150 74.13 -54.14 -19.38
CA LYS A 1150 74.82 -52.96 -19.92
C LYS A 1150 74.96 -51.85 -18.87
N LEU A 1151 75.71 -52.12 -17.80
CA LEU A 1151 75.82 -51.26 -16.60
C LEU A 1151 76.22 -49.80 -16.89
N LYS A 1152 77.15 -49.54 -17.83
CA LYS A 1152 77.56 -48.17 -18.21
C LYS A 1152 76.38 -47.35 -18.78
N LYS A 1153 75.56 -47.97 -19.62
CA LYS A 1153 74.38 -47.32 -20.22
C LYS A 1153 73.31 -47.14 -19.15
N ALA A 1154 73.07 -48.12 -18.29
CA ALA A 1154 72.15 -47.99 -17.16
C ALA A 1154 72.48 -46.78 -16.28
N ARG A 1155 73.75 -46.65 -15.85
CA ARG A 1155 74.22 -45.50 -15.05
C ARG A 1155 74.00 -44.15 -15.75
N LYS A 1156 74.25 -44.07 -17.06
CA LYS A 1156 74.01 -42.85 -17.85
C LYS A 1156 72.54 -42.45 -17.84
N TYR A 1157 71.64 -43.43 -17.95
CA TYR A 1157 70.19 -43.19 -17.95
C TYR A 1157 69.67 -42.83 -16.56
N TYR A 1158 70.16 -43.47 -15.49
CA TYR A 1158 69.82 -43.04 -14.12
C TYR A 1158 70.32 -41.64 -13.78
N LYS A 1159 71.50 -41.22 -14.25
CA LYS A 1159 71.94 -39.82 -14.10
C LYS A 1159 71.01 -38.83 -14.81
N LYS A 1160 70.44 -39.20 -15.96
CA LYS A 1160 69.41 -38.39 -16.63
C LYS A 1160 68.13 -38.36 -15.82
N ALA A 1161 67.64 -39.50 -15.33
CA ALA A 1161 66.47 -39.58 -14.48
C ALA A 1161 66.63 -38.68 -13.23
N LEU A 1162 67.77 -38.75 -12.55
CA LEU A 1162 68.09 -37.93 -11.38
C LEU A 1162 68.02 -36.43 -11.67
N LYS A 1163 68.56 -35.99 -12.82
CA LYS A 1163 68.51 -34.58 -13.24
C LYS A 1163 67.06 -34.08 -13.29
N TYR A 1164 66.18 -34.88 -13.88
CA TYR A 1164 64.77 -34.53 -14.06
C TYR A 1164 63.97 -34.64 -12.76
N PHE A 1165 64.23 -35.66 -11.93
CA PHE A 1165 63.61 -35.78 -10.61
C PHE A 1165 63.95 -34.61 -9.68
N LYS A 1166 65.18 -34.12 -9.66
CA LYS A 1166 65.57 -32.95 -8.85
C LYS A 1166 64.86 -31.64 -9.25
N GLN A 1167 64.39 -31.53 -10.49
CA GLN A 1167 63.67 -30.35 -10.95
C GLN A 1167 62.25 -30.29 -10.37
N ASP A 1168 61.54 -31.42 -10.34
CA ASP A 1168 60.10 -31.45 -9.99
C ASP A 1168 59.76 -32.01 -8.61
N LEU A 1169 60.67 -32.78 -7.99
CA LEU A 1169 60.46 -33.36 -6.67
C LEU A 1169 61.19 -32.55 -5.58
N ILE A 1170 60.71 -32.65 -4.35
CA ILE A 1170 61.41 -32.13 -3.16
C ILE A 1170 62.73 -32.87 -2.96
N GLU A 1171 63.76 -32.21 -2.40
CA GLU A 1171 65.12 -32.77 -2.34
C GLU A 1171 65.20 -34.12 -1.62
N ASP A 1172 64.40 -34.30 -0.56
CA ASP A 1172 64.35 -35.51 0.26
C ASP A 1172 63.40 -36.59 -0.27
N HIS A 1173 62.87 -36.43 -1.50
CA HIS A 1173 61.89 -37.37 -2.04
C HIS A 1173 62.48 -38.79 -2.18
N PRO A 1174 61.77 -39.86 -1.79
CA PRO A 1174 62.29 -41.24 -1.81
C PRO A 1174 62.85 -41.69 -3.16
N LYS A 1175 62.22 -41.29 -4.27
CA LYS A 1175 62.71 -41.56 -5.63
C LYS A 1175 64.10 -40.99 -5.93
N ILE A 1176 64.41 -39.78 -5.44
CA ILE A 1176 65.73 -39.17 -5.61
C ILE A 1176 66.76 -40.02 -4.88
N GLN A 1177 66.48 -40.38 -3.63
CA GLN A 1177 67.37 -41.21 -2.81
C GLN A 1177 67.59 -42.60 -3.44
N ARG A 1178 66.53 -43.25 -3.93
CA ARG A 1178 66.60 -44.55 -4.61
C ARG A 1178 67.50 -44.51 -5.84
N ILE A 1179 67.30 -43.52 -6.71
CA ILE A 1179 68.11 -43.36 -7.93
C ILE A 1179 69.56 -43.02 -7.58
N GLN A 1180 69.80 -42.17 -6.58
CA GLN A 1180 71.13 -41.84 -6.12
C GLN A 1180 71.86 -43.11 -5.64
N SER A 1181 71.20 -43.92 -4.81
CA SER A 1181 71.72 -45.22 -4.34
C SER A 1181 72.00 -46.19 -5.49
N ALA A 1182 71.09 -46.30 -6.47
CA ALA A 1182 71.29 -47.14 -7.64
C ALA A 1182 72.50 -46.70 -8.50
N ILE A 1183 72.70 -45.38 -8.65
CA ILE A 1183 73.89 -44.83 -9.33
C ILE A 1183 75.17 -45.18 -8.54
N ASP A 1184 75.14 -45.11 -7.21
CA ASP A 1184 76.28 -45.39 -6.35
C ASP A 1184 76.63 -46.88 -6.37
N GLN A 1185 75.64 -47.78 -6.26
CA GLN A 1185 75.80 -49.23 -6.40
C GLN A 1185 76.39 -49.63 -7.76
N LEU A 1186 75.87 -49.07 -8.85
CA LEU A 1186 76.44 -49.29 -10.19
C LEU A 1186 77.85 -48.72 -10.33
N SER A 1187 78.17 -47.65 -9.60
CA SER A 1187 79.52 -47.07 -9.58
C SER A 1187 80.48 -47.98 -8.82
N GLN A 1188 80.06 -48.58 -7.72
CA GLN A 1188 80.84 -49.55 -6.93
C GLN A 1188 81.06 -50.87 -7.68
N GLN A 1189 80.01 -51.44 -8.30
CA GLN A 1189 80.14 -52.64 -9.15
C GLN A 1189 81.08 -52.41 -10.33
N TYR A 1190 81.12 -51.19 -10.89
CA TYR A 1190 82.06 -50.83 -11.94
C TYR A 1190 83.51 -50.67 -11.45
N CYS A 1191 83.72 -50.36 -10.17
CA CYS A 1191 85.07 -50.33 -9.60
C CYS A 1191 85.59 -51.74 -9.22
N LEU A 1192 84.69 -52.72 -9.10
CA LEU A 1192 85.00 -54.12 -8.77
C LEU A 1192 85.15 -55.03 -10.00
N LEU A 1193 84.65 -54.60 -11.16
CA LEU A 1193 84.81 -55.22 -12.49
C LEU A 1193 85.94 -54.55 -13.27
#